data_AF-A0A661R1X1-F1
#
_entry.id   AF-A0A661R1X1-F1
#
_cell.length_a   1.000
_cell.length_b   1.000
_cell.length_c   1.000
_cell.angle_alpha   90.00
_cell.angle_beta   90.00
_cell.angle_gamma   90.00
#
_symmetry.space_group_name_H-M   'P 1'
#
loop_
_entity.id
_entity.type
_entity.pdbx_description
1 polymer ?
#
loop_
_entity_poly.entity_id
_entity_poly.type
_entity_poly.pdbx_seq_one_letter_code
_entity_poly.pdbx_strand_id
1 'polypeptide(L)'
;PDTVKQKYLNVLRLAEEVQAAIGRPALENLLRSNIPDLTIEPSGLHVELLELPWIDVFTTNYDTLLERASAKVVTRRYEPVVNKEDIPYAIKPRIVKLHGSFPSERPFIITEEDYRRYPHDYAPFVNTVQQALLENTFCLIGFSGDDPNFLQWIGWIRDNLGKDKTQKIYLVGVFDLSSARLQLLAQRGIIVVDLSCIHGIEKHDHKKALSRFFEYIRSQKPDALDWPYSPKTMRPTHGANRIEEIQKITEEWRRQRQSYPGWLVLPHSNRENLWVFTEGWVNYLPDMEKSPVGLDIQYAFELIWRLERCLLPIFNNLAEFCEKCLEKYWTFRNGNPPANCQIHPEEEKFRDLPWNDLRQAWLTIALAMLRFYREEGYLDKWKEAESRLKTLSDHLSAEQREFLNYERFLFSLFTLDLPNAKQQLENWRPNEAQPYWMAKRAAALAEIGLLNEIDDQIQLSLVESRKKSKNDTGSPDYLTVSKEAYQMLLLRYIRDASDWIMDKPATTEEEQLIKAILENEWKVGKQRQESDRQTNSTIKPTEKFSSFEDDWNDLYSKRLNDRKVEWNQRLRTIRNKQRKNELQQQNARWDELKAFRCDPWNELKLFELTLKNPPAQRKIITEKREFDIGRVTRIHHLGGADQDVHDAYAFLRFCEEVGLPFRVGSSTMATKTALASLQRISRYSSFWAIATLARLGDAKAVDNLFSREFVYKYTAKEADHLIQNYLDALYKCRDDIHAGDAFRNDNYGVRLAQLLPEIIARLCCKCSGETKHRVLEFITELYASPDKTNYRNVRNLTKRLISSMSKVEQYSLVSDFLKIPFPEGLNPIVKDEFLNPFLLLEINQKPECAPALEIQPELVDHLFRQAASDNA
;
A
#
# COMPACT_ATOMS: atom_id res chain seq x y z
N PRO A 1 13.77 -1.97 -72.49
CA PRO A 1 13.85 -0.57 -72.01
C PRO A 1 15.22 -0.30 -71.39
N ASP A 2 15.92 0.74 -71.85
CA ASP A 2 17.35 1.03 -71.58
C ASP A 2 17.68 1.21 -70.09
N THR A 3 18.59 0.37 -69.58
CA THR A 3 19.13 0.39 -68.21
C THR A 3 19.98 1.62 -67.88
N VAL A 4 20.35 2.43 -68.89
CA VAL A 4 21.13 3.67 -68.71
C VAL A 4 20.24 4.85 -68.26
N LYS A 5 18.93 4.83 -68.54
CA LYS A 5 18.00 5.89 -68.07
C LYS A 5 17.58 5.76 -66.59
N GLN A 6 17.85 4.63 -65.94
CA GLN A 6 17.43 4.38 -64.55
C GLN A 6 18.21 5.15 -63.48
N LYS A 7 19.40 5.68 -63.78
CA LYS A 7 20.27 6.33 -62.77
C LYS A 7 19.83 7.73 -62.30
N TYR A 8 18.82 8.34 -62.93
CA TYR A 8 18.30 9.67 -62.57
C TYR A 8 16.76 9.73 -62.48
N LEU A 9 16.12 8.60 -62.19
CA LEU A 9 14.67 8.57 -61.99
C LEU A 9 14.33 9.02 -60.55
N ASN A 10 13.72 10.19 -60.42
CA ASN A 10 13.08 10.61 -59.17
C ASN A 10 11.91 9.64 -58.90
N VAL A 11 11.99 8.87 -57.82
CA VAL A 11 11.03 7.81 -57.48
C VAL A 11 9.61 8.36 -57.31
N LEU A 12 9.48 9.59 -56.80
CA LEU A 12 8.18 10.26 -56.61
C LEU A 12 7.52 10.59 -57.94
N ARG A 13 8.32 11.05 -58.91
CA ARG A 13 7.87 11.35 -60.28
C ARG A 13 7.48 10.09 -61.02
N LEU A 14 8.22 9.00 -60.82
CA LEU A 14 7.85 7.70 -61.38
C LEU A 14 6.50 7.22 -60.81
N ALA A 15 6.27 7.38 -59.50
CA ALA A 15 4.98 7.04 -58.89
C ALA A 15 3.83 7.90 -59.45
N GLU A 16 4.08 9.18 -59.72
CA GLU A 16 3.10 10.06 -60.37
C GLU A 16 2.81 9.67 -61.82
N GLU A 17 3.83 9.33 -62.61
CA GLU A 17 3.67 8.82 -63.98
C GLU A 17 2.87 7.51 -64.01
N VAL A 18 3.13 6.61 -63.06
CA VAL A 18 2.35 5.37 -62.89
C VAL A 18 0.90 5.70 -62.49
N GLN A 19 0.68 6.60 -61.53
CA GLN A 19 -0.67 7.03 -61.16
C GLN A 19 -1.44 7.62 -62.33
N ALA A 20 -0.80 8.44 -63.16
CA ALA A 20 -1.41 9.04 -64.35
C ALA A 20 -1.75 7.98 -65.41
N ALA A 21 -0.94 6.92 -65.53
CA ALA A 21 -1.13 5.87 -66.52
C ALA A 21 -2.19 4.81 -66.13
N ILE A 22 -2.21 4.35 -64.88
CA ILE A 22 -3.07 3.23 -64.43
C ILE A 22 -4.08 3.60 -63.33
N GLY A 23 -4.05 4.85 -62.85
CA GLY A 23 -4.94 5.36 -61.81
C GLY A 23 -4.48 5.05 -60.37
N ARG A 24 -4.93 5.87 -59.40
CA ARG A 24 -4.61 5.73 -57.97
C ARG A 24 -4.95 4.34 -57.40
N PRO A 25 -6.14 3.74 -57.67
CA PRO A 25 -6.47 2.43 -57.11
C PRO A 25 -5.50 1.33 -57.54
N ALA A 26 -4.98 1.39 -58.77
CA ALA A 26 -4.01 0.41 -59.27
C ALA A 26 -2.63 0.60 -58.62
N LEU A 27 -2.19 1.84 -58.40
CA LEU A 27 -0.97 2.15 -57.66
C LEU A 27 -1.04 1.66 -56.20
N GLU A 28 -2.16 1.92 -55.51
CA GLU A 28 -2.37 1.47 -54.13
C GLU A 28 -2.42 -0.07 -54.03
N ASN A 29 -3.07 -0.73 -54.99
CA ASN A 29 -3.07 -2.19 -55.07
C ASN A 29 -1.66 -2.74 -55.33
N LEU A 30 -0.85 -2.06 -56.14
CA LEU A 30 0.55 -2.44 -56.38
C LEU A 30 1.38 -2.33 -55.10
N LEU A 31 1.19 -1.27 -54.30
CA LEU A 31 1.85 -1.15 -52.99
C LEU A 31 1.43 -2.29 -52.05
N ARG A 32 0.13 -2.57 -51.97
CA ARG A 32 -0.42 -3.64 -51.14
C ARG A 32 0.08 -5.03 -51.56
N SER A 33 0.21 -5.29 -52.86
CA SER A 33 0.67 -6.59 -53.35
C SER A 33 2.17 -6.82 -53.17
N ASN A 34 2.96 -5.73 -53.11
CA ASN A 34 4.41 -5.81 -52.99
C ASN A 34 4.92 -5.64 -51.54
N ILE A 35 4.08 -5.18 -50.61
CA ILE A 35 4.42 -5.06 -49.18
C ILE A 35 3.55 -6.04 -48.38
N PRO A 36 4.09 -7.23 -48.03
CA PRO A 36 3.29 -8.30 -47.48
C PRO A 36 3.19 -8.19 -45.95
N ASP A 37 2.47 -7.17 -45.48
CA ASP A 37 2.36 -6.80 -44.05
C ASP A 37 1.92 -7.97 -43.16
N LEU A 38 0.73 -8.55 -43.42
CA LEU A 38 0.16 -9.59 -42.57
C LEU A 38 0.95 -10.91 -42.58
N THR A 39 1.78 -11.16 -43.59
CA THR A 39 2.58 -12.40 -43.67
C THR A 39 3.91 -12.30 -42.92
N ILE A 40 4.33 -11.08 -42.56
CA ILE A 40 5.55 -10.83 -41.81
C ILE A 40 5.18 -10.55 -40.36
N GLU A 41 5.83 -11.26 -39.44
CA GLU A 41 5.70 -11.03 -38.00
C GLU A 41 6.72 -10.00 -37.50
N PRO A 42 6.37 -9.15 -36.53
CA PRO A 42 7.33 -8.25 -35.90
C PRO A 42 8.47 -9.02 -35.24
N SER A 43 9.71 -8.70 -35.62
CA SER A 43 10.90 -9.29 -34.99
C SER A 43 11.07 -8.84 -33.54
N GLY A 44 11.83 -9.60 -32.73
CA GLY A 44 12.17 -9.22 -31.35
C GLY A 44 12.75 -7.80 -31.21
N LEU A 45 13.50 -7.33 -32.22
CA LEU A 45 13.98 -5.94 -32.25
C LEU A 45 12.88 -4.87 -32.22
N HIS A 46 11.72 -5.12 -32.82
CA HIS A 46 10.61 -4.15 -32.77
C HIS A 46 10.05 -4.06 -31.35
N VAL A 47 10.02 -5.19 -30.64
CA VAL A 47 9.61 -5.24 -29.23
C VAL A 47 10.64 -4.52 -28.37
N GLU A 48 11.94 -4.86 -28.50
CA GLU A 48 13.02 -4.19 -27.78
C GLU A 48 13.08 -2.68 -28.05
N LEU A 49 12.81 -2.25 -29.28
CA LEU A 49 12.71 -0.83 -29.64
C LEU A 49 11.59 -0.16 -28.85
N LEU A 50 10.39 -0.74 -28.84
CA LEU A 50 9.21 -0.16 -28.18
C LEU A 50 9.25 -0.30 -26.65
N GLU A 51 10.04 -1.23 -26.11
CA GLU A 51 10.31 -1.32 -24.67
C GLU A 51 11.04 -0.09 -24.13
N LEU A 52 11.82 0.61 -24.96
CA LEU A 52 12.47 1.86 -24.57
C LEU A 52 11.42 2.96 -24.30
N PRO A 53 11.70 3.91 -23.39
CA PRO A 53 10.76 4.95 -22.95
C PRO A 53 10.58 6.09 -23.99
N TRP A 54 10.06 5.79 -25.17
CA TRP A 54 9.75 6.81 -26.18
C TRP A 54 8.52 7.63 -25.79
N ILE A 55 8.58 8.95 -26.00
CA ILE A 55 7.43 9.85 -25.79
C ILE A 55 6.45 9.71 -26.95
N ASP A 56 6.95 9.69 -28.17
CA ASP A 56 6.21 9.48 -29.41
C ASP A 56 7.12 8.75 -30.40
N VAL A 57 6.53 7.87 -31.20
CA VAL A 57 7.19 7.15 -32.31
C VAL A 57 6.54 7.59 -33.61
N PHE A 58 7.30 8.27 -34.46
CA PHE A 58 6.86 8.70 -35.78
C PHE A 58 7.38 7.75 -36.85
N THR A 59 6.54 7.34 -37.78
CA THR A 59 6.96 6.48 -38.90
C THR A 59 6.33 6.88 -40.21
N THR A 60 7.10 6.74 -41.29
CA THR A 60 6.66 6.87 -42.69
C THR A 60 6.36 5.51 -43.33
N ASN A 61 6.51 4.41 -42.57
CA ASN A 61 6.23 3.06 -43.04
C ASN A 61 4.72 2.77 -43.11
N TYR A 62 4.29 2.05 -44.14
CA TYR A 62 2.89 1.64 -44.34
C TYR A 62 2.50 0.37 -43.57
N ASP A 63 3.45 -0.53 -43.30
CA ASP A 63 3.23 -1.81 -42.58
C ASP A 63 2.81 -1.62 -41.12
N THR A 64 2.21 -2.62 -40.48
CA THR A 64 1.70 -2.54 -39.10
C THR A 64 2.64 -3.18 -38.08
N LEU A 65 3.94 -3.29 -38.38
CA LEU A 65 4.87 -4.07 -37.55
C LEU A 65 5.09 -3.45 -36.17
N LEU A 66 5.14 -2.12 -36.06
CA LEU A 66 5.30 -1.43 -34.77
C LEU A 66 4.03 -1.53 -33.92
N GLU A 67 2.87 -1.40 -34.54
CA GLU A 67 1.56 -1.50 -33.91
C GLU A 67 1.30 -2.93 -33.40
N ARG A 68 1.67 -3.95 -34.18
CA ARG A 68 1.60 -5.35 -33.73
C ARG A 68 2.67 -5.69 -32.71
N ALA A 69 3.85 -5.07 -32.76
CA ALA A 69 4.88 -5.24 -31.74
C ALA A 69 4.47 -4.60 -30.40
N SER A 70 3.79 -3.46 -30.41
CA SER A 70 3.36 -2.76 -29.19
C SER A 70 2.40 -3.62 -28.36
N ALA A 71 1.59 -4.47 -28.98
CA ALA A 71 0.74 -5.44 -28.28
C ALA A 71 1.53 -6.49 -27.48
N LYS A 72 2.81 -6.72 -27.81
CA LYS A 72 3.72 -7.64 -27.10
C LYS A 72 4.51 -6.94 -25.97
N VAL A 73 4.46 -5.61 -25.90
CA VAL A 73 5.15 -4.81 -24.88
C VAL A 73 4.27 -4.68 -23.64
N VAL A 74 4.73 -5.21 -22.50
CA VAL A 74 3.95 -5.20 -21.25
C VAL A 74 4.22 -3.94 -20.41
N THR A 75 5.39 -3.33 -20.58
CA THR A 75 5.86 -2.20 -19.75
C THR A 75 5.18 -0.87 -20.09
N ARG A 76 4.71 -0.70 -21.33
CA ARG A 76 4.14 0.55 -21.85
C ARG A 76 3.07 0.26 -22.90
N ARG A 77 2.01 1.07 -22.94
CA ARG A 77 0.94 0.97 -23.93
C ARG A 77 1.06 2.11 -24.93
N TYR A 78 1.33 1.78 -26.19
CA TYR A 78 1.34 2.77 -27.27
C TYR A 78 -0.02 2.87 -27.94
N GLU A 79 -0.50 4.09 -28.14
CA GLU A 79 -1.72 4.34 -28.91
C GLU A 79 -1.37 4.63 -30.38
N PRO A 80 -1.86 3.81 -31.34
CA PRO A 80 -1.64 4.07 -32.75
C PRO A 80 -2.51 5.24 -33.21
N VAL A 81 -1.89 6.23 -33.86
CA VAL A 81 -2.55 7.38 -34.48
C VAL A 81 -2.38 7.23 -35.98
N VAL A 82 -3.45 6.79 -36.64
CA VAL A 82 -3.47 6.53 -38.08
C VAL A 82 -4.11 7.68 -38.86
N ASN A 83 -5.04 8.41 -38.24
CA ASN A 83 -5.75 9.52 -38.85
C ASN A 83 -5.55 10.84 -38.09
N LYS A 84 -5.78 11.96 -38.79
CA LYS A 84 -5.65 13.30 -38.20
C LYS A 84 -6.73 13.59 -37.15
N GLU A 85 -7.88 12.93 -37.27
CA GLU A 85 -9.01 13.01 -36.33
C GLU A 85 -8.71 12.32 -34.98
N ASP A 86 -7.73 11.42 -34.93
CA ASP A 86 -7.36 10.69 -33.72
C ASP A 86 -6.45 11.52 -32.78
N ILE A 87 -5.76 12.54 -33.33
CA ILE A 87 -4.77 13.34 -32.60
C ILE A 87 -5.30 13.94 -31.29
N PRO A 88 -6.52 14.52 -31.22
CA PRO A 88 -7.04 15.12 -29.98
C PRO A 88 -7.35 14.11 -28.86
N TYR A 89 -7.58 12.84 -29.22
CA TYR A 89 -8.01 11.79 -28.28
C TYR A 89 -6.87 10.86 -27.87
N ALA A 90 -5.77 10.85 -28.62
CA ALA A 90 -4.65 9.95 -28.38
C ALA A 90 -3.80 10.39 -27.17
N ILE A 91 -3.55 9.44 -26.26
CA ILE A 91 -2.74 9.60 -25.06
C ILE A 91 -1.30 9.17 -25.35
N LYS A 92 -0.32 9.96 -24.90
CA LYS A 92 1.10 9.59 -25.00
C LYS A 92 1.42 8.36 -24.12
N PRO A 93 2.25 7.41 -24.58
CA PRO A 93 3.05 7.45 -25.80
C PRO A 93 2.30 7.00 -27.06
N ARG A 94 2.55 7.66 -28.21
CA ARG A 94 1.83 7.40 -29.48
C ARG A 94 2.71 6.80 -30.55
N ILE A 95 2.13 6.00 -31.44
CA ILE A 95 2.74 5.60 -32.72
C ILE A 95 2.01 6.35 -33.84
N VAL A 96 2.63 7.39 -34.40
CA VAL A 96 2.00 8.28 -35.39
C VAL A 96 2.43 7.88 -36.81
N LYS A 97 1.43 7.55 -37.64
CA LYS A 97 1.62 7.11 -39.03
C LYS A 97 1.47 8.28 -39.99
N LEU A 98 2.60 8.81 -40.43
CA LEU A 98 2.61 10.06 -41.20
C LEU A 98 2.16 9.86 -42.65
N HIS A 99 2.50 8.74 -43.28
CA HIS A 99 2.22 8.52 -44.71
C HIS A 99 1.05 7.55 -44.98
N GLY A 100 0.25 7.23 -43.95
CA GLY A 100 -0.85 6.26 -44.01
C GLY A 100 -0.49 4.88 -43.43
N SER A 101 -1.47 3.98 -43.38
CA SER A 101 -1.31 2.63 -42.79
C SER A 101 -2.19 1.57 -43.48
N PHE A 102 -1.69 0.33 -43.57
CA PHE A 102 -2.49 -0.82 -43.97
C PHE A 102 -3.44 -1.27 -42.82
N PRO A 103 -4.62 -1.85 -43.09
CA PRO A 103 -5.17 -2.22 -44.40
C PRO A 103 -6.09 -1.17 -45.07
N SER A 104 -6.46 -0.07 -44.40
CA SER A 104 -7.60 0.75 -44.84
C SER A 104 -7.49 2.28 -44.69
N GLU A 105 -6.40 2.84 -44.15
CA GLU A 105 -6.30 4.30 -43.95
C GLU A 105 -5.62 4.99 -45.12
N ARG A 106 -6.41 5.74 -45.89
CA ARG A 106 -6.04 6.37 -47.16
C ARG A 106 -6.05 7.90 -47.05
N PRO A 107 -5.33 8.60 -47.95
CA PRO A 107 -4.40 8.09 -48.98
C PRO A 107 -2.96 7.79 -48.52
N PHE A 108 -2.29 6.86 -49.23
CA PHE A 108 -0.84 6.60 -49.07
C PHE A 108 0.00 7.69 -49.75
N ILE A 109 0.93 8.30 -49.03
CA ILE A 109 1.73 9.42 -49.54
C ILE A 109 2.94 8.91 -50.33
N ILE A 110 2.87 8.97 -51.67
CA ILE A 110 3.94 8.40 -52.53
C ILE A 110 4.27 9.22 -53.76
N THR A 111 3.31 9.92 -54.36
CA THR A 111 3.53 10.71 -55.59
C THR A 111 4.09 12.09 -55.28
N GLU A 112 4.71 12.73 -56.28
CA GLU A 112 5.21 14.10 -56.15
C GLU A 112 4.10 15.08 -55.71
N GLU A 113 2.91 14.93 -56.28
CA GLU A 113 1.73 15.73 -55.90
C GLU A 113 1.25 15.47 -54.46
N ASP A 114 1.33 14.22 -53.96
CA ASP A 114 1.00 13.92 -52.55
C ASP A 114 1.94 14.67 -51.61
N TYR A 115 3.25 14.60 -51.84
CA TYR A 115 4.26 15.29 -51.04
C TYR A 115 4.11 16.82 -51.12
N ARG A 116 3.76 17.36 -52.29
CA ARG A 116 3.53 18.80 -52.48
C ARG A 116 2.33 19.30 -51.68
N ARG A 117 1.24 18.54 -51.65
CA ARG A 117 0.00 18.89 -50.94
C ARG A 117 0.01 18.51 -49.46
N TYR A 118 0.92 17.63 -49.04
CA TYR A 118 0.98 17.08 -47.68
C TYR A 118 0.93 18.15 -46.57
N PRO A 119 1.70 19.25 -46.63
CA PRO A 119 1.67 20.26 -45.57
C PRO A 119 0.30 20.95 -45.40
N HIS A 120 -0.49 21.04 -46.47
CA HIS A 120 -1.83 21.62 -46.44
C HIS A 120 -2.89 20.58 -46.02
N ASP A 121 -2.89 19.41 -46.65
CA ASP A 121 -3.94 18.40 -46.46
C ASP A 121 -3.82 17.65 -45.12
N TYR A 122 -2.60 17.60 -44.56
CA TYR A 122 -2.23 16.95 -43.29
C TYR A 122 -1.57 17.89 -42.28
N ALA A 123 -1.97 19.17 -42.30
CA ALA A 123 -1.45 20.19 -41.36
C ALA A 123 -1.44 19.75 -39.88
N PRO A 124 -2.44 19.02 -39.33
CA PRO A 124 -2.38 18.53 -37.95
C PRO A 124 -1.19 17.60 -37.66
N PHE A 125 -0.82 16.72 -38.59
CA PHE A 125 0.37 15.87 -38.44
C PHE A 125 1.66 16.69 -38.53
N VAL A 126 1.74 17.63 -39.47
CA VAL A 126 2.89 18.53 -39.58
C VAL A 126 3.10 19.32 -38.30
N ASN A 127 2.04 19.92 -37.76
CA ASN A 127 2.09 20.67 -36.50
C ASN A 127 2.52 19.77 -35.34
N THR A 128 2.03 18.54 -35.28
CA THR A 128 2.40 17.58 -34.23
C THR A 128 3.89 17.23 -34.29
N VAL A 129 4.43 16.98 -35.50
CA VAL A 129 5.86 16.68 -35.68
C VAL A 129 6.72 17.91 -35.38
N GLN A 130 6.32 19.09 -35.84
CA GLN A 130 7.02 20.35 -35.56
C GLN A 130 7.06 20.62 -34.06
N GLN A 131 5.93 20.48 -33.36
CA GLN A 131 5.88 20.61 -31.90
C GLN A 131 6.78 19.57 -31.22
N ALA A 132 6.75 18.31 -31.67
CA ALA A 132 7.61 17.28 -31.11
C ALA A 132 9.10 17.60 -31.29
N LEU A 133 9.50 18.14 -32.45
CA LEU A 133 10.89 18.56 -32.74
C LEU A 133 11.32 19.79 -31.91
N LEU A 134 10.37 20.64 -31.49
CA LEU A 134 10.63 21.77 -30.60
C LEU A 134 10.82 21.32 -29.14
N GLU A 135 9.98 20.38 -28.69
CA GLU A 135 9.93 19.93 -27.30
C GLU A 135 10.94 18.82 -26.98
N ASN A 136 11.34 18.01 -27.97
CA ASN A 136 12.05 16.75 -27.73
C ASN A 136 13.25 16.54 -28.67
N THR A 137 14.14 15.65 -28.25
CA THR A 137 15.26 15.13 -29.05
C THR A 137 14.79 14.01 -29.96
N PHE A 138 15.12 14.06 -31.25
CA PHE A 138 14.74 13.02 -32.21
C PHE A 138 15.85 11.97 -32.37
N CYS A 139 15.45 10.70 -32.44
CA CYS A 139 16.32 9.56 -32.75
C CYS A 139 15.80 8.85 -34.01
N LEU A 140 16.56 8.91 -35.08
CA LEU A 140 16.26 8.30 -36.38
C LEU A 140 16.89 6.90 -36.42
N ILE A 141 16.05 5.87 -36.51
CA ILE A 141 16.45 4.46 -36.56
C ILE A 141 15.85 3.84 -37.83
N GLY A 142 16.69 3.21 -38.66
CA GLY A 142 16.23 2.61 -39.92
C GLY A 142 15.73 3.63 -40.95
N PHE A 143 16.07 4.90 -40.78
CA PHE A 143 15.61 6.02 -41.60
C PHE A 143 16.79 6.68 -42.30
N SER A 144 16.67 7.00 -43.60
CA SER A 144 17.79 7.56 -44.40
C SER A 144 18.03 9.05 -44.15
N GLY A 145 17.03 9.77 -43.63
CA GLY A 145 17.09 11.23 -43.46
C GLY A 145 16.86 12.02 -44.75
N ASP A 146 16.52 11.35 -45.86
CA ASP A 146 16.35 11.97 -47.17
C ASP A 146 14.88 12.20 -47.56
N ASP A 147 13.93 11.86 -46.68
CA ASP A 147 12.51 12.05 -46.94
C ASP A 147 12.17 13.55 -47.14
N PRO A 148 11.46 13.93 -48.21
CA PRO A 148 11.16 15.34 -48.51
C PRO A 148 10.37 16.06 -47.41
N ASN A 149 9.41 15.40 -46.76
CA ASN A 149 8.61 16.01 -45.69
C ASN A 149 9.47 16.27 -44.47
N PHE A 150 10.30 15.28 -44.08
CA PHE A 150 11.26 15.43 -43.00
C PHE A 150 12.24 16.59 -43.25
N LEU A 151 12.78 16.70 -44.48
CA LEU A 151 13.68 17.78 -44.87
C LEU A 151 13.02 19.17 -44.81
N GLN A 152 11.72 19.25 -45.16
CA GLN A 152 10.96 20.48 -45.02
C GLN A 152 10.76 20.87 -43.55
N TRP A 153 10.44 19.92 -42.68
CA TRP A 153 10.23 20.21 -41.25
C TRP A 153 11.50 20.72 -40.57
N ILE A 154 12.64 20.06 -40.79
CA ILE A 154 13.92 20.52 -40.22
C ILE A 154 14.37 21.87 -40.82
N GLY A 155 14.07 22.11 -42.11
CA GLY A 155 14.33 23.39 -42.77
C GLY A 155 13.54 24.51 -42.11
N TRP A 156 12.22 24.32 -41.97
CA TRP A 156 11.32 25.27 -41.31
C TRP A 156 11.77 25.59 -39.88
N ILE A 157 12.17 24.59 -39.09
CA ILE A 157 12.65 24.81 -37.72
C ILE A 157 13.90 25.67 -37.69
N ARG A 158 14.88 25.36 -38.56
CA ARG A 158 16.13 26.10 -38.65
C ARG A 158 15.89 27.55 -39.07
N ASP A 159 14.99 27.76 -40.01
CA ASP A 159 14.69 29.08 -40.56
C ASP A 159 13.93 29.96 -39.52
N ASN A 160 13.13 29.36 -38.63
CA ASN A 160 12.37 30.10 -37.61
C ASN A 160 13.08 30.26 -36.24
N LEU A 161 13.91 29.30 -35.83
CA LEU A 161 14.57 29.33 -34.50
C LEU A 161 16.06 29.69 -34.54
N GLY A 162 16.69 29.60 -35.71
CA GLY A 162 18.13 29.77 -35.88
C GLY A 162 18.94 28.52 -35.53
N LYS A 163 20.13 28.38 -36.15
CA LYS A 163 20.96 27.16 -36.11
C LYS A 163 21.42 26.73 -34.70
N ASP A 164 21.57 27.67 -33.78
CA ASP A 164 22.15 27.39 -32.46
C ASP A 164 21.09 27.03 -31.38
N LYS A 165 19.80 27.20 -31.69
CA LYS A 165 18.69 26.96 -30.75
C LYS A 165 17.86 25.71 -31.06
N THR A 166 18.22 24.95 -32.09
CA THR A 166 17.52 23.71 -32.47
C THR A 166 17.97 22.54 -31.61
N GLN A 167 17.03 21.70 -31.19
CA GLN A 167 17.37 20.42 -30.55
C GLN A 167 18.16 19.52 -31.51
N LYS A 168 19.05 18.70 -30.93
CA LYS A 168 19.89 17.79 -31.71
C LYS A 168 19.06 16.62 -32.24
N ILE A 169 19.30 16.24 -33.49
CA ILE A 169 18.71 15.03 -34.09
C ILE A 169 19.82 13.99 -34.20
N TYR A 170 19.55 12.76 -33.75
CA TYR A 170 20.52 11.67 -33.81
C TYR A 170 20.12 10.68 -34.90
N LEU A 171 21.05 10.33 -35.77
CA LEU A 171 20.88 9.29 -36.78
C LEU A 171 21.68 8.05 -36.37
N VAL A 172 20.99 6.98 -36.01
CA VAL A 172 21.60 5.78 -35.41
C VAL A 172 21.48 4.59 -36.36
N GLY A 173 22.60 3.92 -36.62
CA GLY A 173 22.64 2.77 -37.51
C GLY A 173 24.06 2.37 -37.88
N VAL A 174 24.15 1.43 -38.82
CA VAL A 174 25.42 1.03 -39.46
C VAL A 174 25.47 1.76 -40.79
N PHE A 175 26.50 2.60 -40.97
CA PHE A 175 26.56 3.49 -42.12
C PHE A 175 27.88 3.34 -42.90
N ASP A 176 27.84 3.64 -44.20
CA ASP A 176 29.03 3.79 -45.06
C ASP A 176 28.93 5.15 -45.76
N LEU A 177 28.99 6.22 -44.97
CA LEU A 177 28.76 7.59 -45.44
C LEU A 177 30.09 8.27 -45.82
N SER A 178 30.11 8.93 -46.98
CA SER A 178 31.24 9.77 -47.38
C SER A 178 31.39 10.99 -46.45
N SER A 179 32.61 11.53 -46.34
CA SER A 179 32.88 12.72 -45.53
C SER A 179 32.02 13.92 -45.93
N ALA A 180 31.73 14.08 -47.22
CA ALA A 180 30.84 15.13 -47.72
C ALA A 180 29.40 14.96 -47.23
N ARG A 181 28.90 13.72 -47.17
CA ARG A 181 27.54 13.43 -46.68
C ARG A 181 27.43 13.61 -45.17
N LEU A 182 28.47 13.24 -44.41
CA LEU A 182 28.56 13.51 -42.98
C LEU A 182 28.54 15.02 -42.69
N GLN A 183 29.29 15.83 -43.44
CA GLN A 183 29.25 17.28 -43.31
C GLN A 183 27.88 17.87 -43.65
N LEU A 184 27.21 17.36 -44.68
CA LEU A 184 25.86 17.80 -45.05
C LEU A 184 24.84 17.52 -43.93
N LEU A 185 24.89 16.34 -43.32
CA LEU A 185 24.03 15.98 -42.18
C LEU A 185 24.33 16.86 -40.96
N ALA A 186 25.61 17.10 -40.67
CA ALA A 186 26.02 18.01 -39.60
C ALA A 186 25.53 19.46 -39.82
N GLN A 187 25.58 19.97 -41.06
CA GLN A 187 25.01 21.28 -41.42
C GLN A 187 23.49 21.35 -41.26
N ARG A 188 22.81 20.20 -41.27
CA ARG A 188 21.37 20.07 -41.00
C ARG A 188 21.06 19.84 -39.52
N GLY A 189 22.07 19.85 -38.63
CA GLY A 189 21.88 19.61 -37.20
C GLY A 189 21.68 18.13 -36.84
N ILE A 190 22.01 17.21 -37.76
CA ILE A 190 21.88 15.76 -37.57
C ILE A 190 23.25 15.19 -37.19
N ILE A 191 23.32 14.57 -36.01
CA ILE A 191 24.49 13.90 -35.47
C ILE A 191 24.40 12.41 -35.81
N VAL A 192 25.36 11.92 -36.60
CA VAL A 192 25.43 10.51 -36.96
C VAL A 192 26.12 9.71 -35.87
N VAL A 193 25.43 8.70 -35.36
CA VAL A 193 25.94 7.69 -34.43
C VAL A 193 26.15 6.41 -35.22
N ASP A 194 27.37 6.25 -35.74
CA ASP A 194 27.73 5.10 -36.55
C ASP A 194 28.16 3.93 -35.68
N LEU A 195 27.36 2.85 -35.70
CA LEU A 195 27.57 1.64 -34.91
C LEU A 195 28.60 0.69 -35.56
N SER A 196 29.08 0.98 -36.79
CA SER A 196 30.09 0.16 -37.46
C SER A 196 31.45 0.20 -36.75
N CYS A 197 31.69 1.19 -35.89
CA CYS A 197 32.92 1.34 -35.12
C CYS A 197 33.04 0.38 -33.92
N ILE A 198 31.97 -0.36 -33.60
CA ILE A 198 31.92 -1.27 -32.45
C ILE A 198 32.56 -2.62 -32.82
N HIS A 199 33.49 -3.09 -31.98
CA HIS A 199 34.20 -4.34 -32.20
C HIS A 199 33.25 -5.55 -32.27
N GLY A 200 33.30 -6.32 -33.37
CA GLY A 200 32.52 -7.54 -33.56
C GLY A 200 31.14 -7.35 -34.24
N ILE A 201 30.87 -6.17 -34.79
CA ILE A 201 29.71 -5.90 -35.66
C ILE A 201 30.20 -5.78 -37.11
N GLU A 202 29.66 -6.60 -38.01
CA GLU A 202 29.94 -6.51 -39.44
C GLU A 202 29.13 -5.40 -40.11
N LYS A 203 29.62 -4.85 -41.24
CA LYS A 203 29.00 -3.70 -41.95
C LYS A 203 27.55 -3.92 -42.41
N HIS A 204 27.06 -5.15 -42.44
CA HIS A 204 25.69 -5.49 -42.84
C HIS A 204 24.83 -6.05 -41.69
N ASP A 205 25.39 -6.20 -40.48
CA ASP A 205 24.68 -6.77 -39.34
C ASP A 205 23.95 -5.69 -38.52
N HIS A 206 22.93 -5.10 -39.15
CA HIS A 206 22.07 -4.10 -38.50
C HIS A 206 21.37 -4.66 -37.26
N LYS A 207 21.06 -5.96 -37.23
CA LYS A 207 20.36 -6.58 -36.12
C LYS A 207 21.21 -6.54 -34.85
N LYS A 208 22.45 -7.04 -34.94
CA LYS A 208 23.37 -7.07 -33.81
C LYS A 208 23.78 -5.67 -33.37
N ALA A 209 23.96 -4.75 -34.33
CA ALA A 209 24.24 -3.34 -34.04
C ALA A 209 23.14 -2.69 -33.20
N LEU A 210 21.88 -2.83 -33.62
CA LEU A 210 20.74 -2.25 -32.90
C LEU A 210 20.50 -2.93 -31.55
N SER A 211 20.65 -4.25 -31.44
CA SER A 211 20.58 -4.94 -30.14
C SER A 211 21.61 -4.38 -29.15
N ARG A 212 22.86 -4.20 -29.57
CA ARG A 212 23.92 -3.61 -28.73
C ARG A 212 23.62 -2.16 -28.35
N PHE A 213 23.07 -1.38 -29.27
CA PHE A 213 22.62 -0.02 -28.98
C PHE A 213 21.49 -0.02 -27.94
N PHE A 214 20.47 -0.87 -28.09
CA PHE A 214 19.38 -0.96 -27.12
C PHE A 214 19.85 -1.48 -25.76
N GLU A 215 20.77 -2.45 -25.72
CA GLU A 215 21.44 -2.87 -24.49
C GLU A 215 22.19 -1.70 -23.82
N TYR A 216 22.94 -0.92 -24.60
CA TYR A 216 23.66 0.24 -24.08
C TYR A 216 22.70 1.30 -23.53
N ILE A 217 21.66 1.66 -24.28
CA ILE A 217 20.66 2.65 -23.81
C ILE A 217 19.99 2.17 -22.51
N ARG A 218 19.58 0.90 -22.45
CA ARG A 218 19.06 0.29 -21.21
C ARG A 218 20.07 0.31 -20.06
N SER A 219 21.37 0.14 -20.34
CA SER A 219 22.42 0.22 -19.32
C SER A 219 22.65 1.63 -18.79
N GLN A 220 22.42 2.67 -19.59
CA GLN A 220 22.66 4.07 -19.22
C GLN A 220 21.47 4.71 -18.50
N LYS A 221 20.24 4.28 -18.81
CA LYS A 221 19.02 4.65 -18.09
C LYS A 221 18.17 3.40 -17.90
N PRO A 222 18.51 2.53 -16.94
CA PRO A 222 17.67 1.38 -16.67
C PRO A 222 16.29 1.90 -16.21
N ASP A 223 15.24 1.23 -16.68
CA ASP A 223 13.88 1.61 -16.28
C ASP A 223 13.81 1.50 -14.76
N ALA A 224 13.31 2.53 -14.07
CA ALA A 224 13.15 2.49 -12.63
C ALA A 224 12.44 1.19 -12.20
N LEU A 225 11.47 0.72 -12.98
CA LEU A 225 10.71 -0.51 -12.77
C LEU A 225 11.57 -1.79 -12.71
N ASP A 226 12.79 -1.76 -13.26
CA ASP A 226 13.75 -2.88 -13.31
C ASP A 226 14.70 -2.90 -12.11
N TRP A 227 14.59 -1.96 -11.17
CA TRP A 227 15.40 -1.97 -9.95
C TRP A 227 15.08 -3.20 -9.07
N PRO A 228 16.05 -3.92 -8.47
CA PRO A 228 17.48 -3.62 -8.45
C PRO A 228 18.21 -4.00 -9.74
N TYR A 229 19.08 -3.10 -10.20
CA TYR A 229 19.82 -3.26 -11.45
C TYR A 229 20.96 -4.27 -11.32
N SER A 230 21.03 -5.24 -12.25
CA SER A 230 22.05 -6.31 -12.31
C SER A 230 22.10 -7.22 -11.07
N PRO A 231 21.22 -8.24 -11.01
CA PRO A 231 21.19 -9.25 -9.95
C PRO A 231 22.36 -10.25 -10.09
N LYS A 232 23.61 -9.82 -9.96
CA LYS A 232 24.72 -10.78 -9.81
C LYS A 232 24.55 -11.46 -8.44
N THR A 233 24.21 -12.75 -8.45
CA THR A 233 24.05 -13.57 -7.25
C THR A 233 25.35 -13.66 -6.46
N MET A 234 25.51 -12.80 -5.46
CA MET A 234 26.58 -12.88 -4.48
C MET A 234 25.98 -13.40 -3.18
N ARG A 235 25.78 -14.72 -3.06
CA ARG A 235 25.66 -15.36 -1.75
C ARG A 235 27.05 -15.41 -1.12
N PRO A 236 27.19 -15.48 0.22
CA PRO A 236 28.49 -15.67 0.85
C PRO A 236 29.20 -16.90 0.27
N THR A 237 30.45 -16.74 -0.15
CA THR A 237 31.25 -17.79 -0.79
C THR A 237 31.91 -18.62 0.28
N HIS A 238 31.72 -19.94 0.24
CA HIS A 238 32.34 -20.83 1.21
C HIS A 238 33.87 -20.83 1.07
N GLY A 239 34.60 -20.48 2.14
CA GLY A 239 36.06 -20.46 2.18
C GLY A 239 36.73 -19.13 1.79
N ALA A 240 35.97 -18.10 1.43
CA ALA A 240 36.49 -16.76 1.18
C ALA A 240 36.74 -15.97 2.49
N ASN A 241 37.53 -14.90 2.41
CA ASN A 241 37.74 -13.99 3.54
C ASN A 241 36.43 -13.24 3.86
N ARG A 242 35.86 -13.53 5.03
CA ARG A 242 34.60 -12.94 5.50
C ARG A 242 34.60 -11.41 5.48
N ILE A 243 35.68 -10.76 5.90
CA ILE A 243 35.73 -9.29 5.98
C ILE A 243 35.69 -8.68 4.58
N GLU A 244 36.43 -9.25 3.63
CA GLU A 244 36.43 -8.79 2.24
C GLU A 244 35.07 -8.99 1.57
N GLU A 245 34.40 -10.11 1.85
CA GLU A 245 33.04 -10.35 1.36
C GLU A 245 32.04 -9.34 1.92
N ILE A 246 32.10 -9.08 3.23
CA ILE A 246 31.24 -8.09 3.90
C ILE A 246 31.50 -6.69 3.36
N GLN A 247 32.76 -6.32 3.11
CA GLN A 247 33.08 -5.03 2.51
C GLN A 247 32.50 -4.89 1.10
N LYS A 248 32.72 -5.88 0.23
CA LYS A 248 32.20 -5.90 -1.14
C LYS A 248 30.67 -5.81 -1.17
N ILE A 249 29.98 -6.58 -0.34
CA ILE A 249 28.51 -6.56 -0.32
C ILE A 249 27.97 -5.27 0.27
N THR A 250 28.63 -4.68 1.28
CA THR A 250 28.22 -3.39 1.86
C THR A 250 28.31 -2.27 0.83
N GLU A 251 29.40 -2.21 0.05
CA GLU A 251 29.57 -1.24 -1.03
C GLU A 251 28.52 -1.43 -2.14
N GLU A 252 28.23 -2.68 -2.51
CA GLU A 252 27.21 -3.01 -3.49
C GLU A 252 25.80 -2.64 -3.01
N TRP A 253 25.44 -2.93 -1.75
CA TRP A 253 24.16 -2.54 -1.17
C TRP A 253 24.01 -1.03 -1.08
N ARG A 254 25.07 -0.31 -0.71
CA ARG A 254 25.09 1.16 -0.73
C ARG A 254 24.79 1.70 -2.13
N ARG A 255 25.41 1.14 -3.17
CA ARG A 255 25.16 1.50 -4.59
C ARG A 255 23.71 1.23 -4.99
N GLN A 256 23.14 0.09 -4.57
CA GLN A 256 21.74 -0.25 -4.84
C GLN A 256 20.76 0.70 -4.13
N ARG A 257 21.01 1.03 -2.86
CA ARG A 257 20.20 2.00 -2.10
C ARG A 257 20.26 3.40 -2.71
N GLN A 258 21.43 3.87 -3.11
CA GLN A 258 21.59 5.19 -3.73
C GLN A 258 20.91 5.29 -5.11
N SER A 259 20.74 4.16 -5.80
CA SER A 259 20.01 4.08 -7.08
C SER A 259 18.54 3.71 -6.93
N TYR A 260 18.03 3.63 -5.69
CA TYR A 260 16.64 3.28 -5.42
C TYR A 260 15.69 4.35 -5.96
N PRO A 261 14.69 3.98 -6.79
CA PRO A 261 13.76 4.96 -7.37
C PRO A 261 12.86 5.68 -6.36
N GLY A 262 12.67 5.12 -5.16
CA GLY A 262 11.97 5.82 -4.07
C GLY A 262 10.60 5.28 -3.70
N TRP A 263 10.13 4.13 -4.18
CA TRP A 263 8.81 3.61 -3.76
C TRP A 263 8.63 3.60 -2.23
N LEU A 264 7.44 3.93 -1.75
CA LEU A 264 7.14 3.77 -0.33
C LEU A 264 7.08 2.29 0.03
N VAL A 265 6.34 1.51 -0.76
CA VAL A 265 6.31 0.05 -0.70
C VAL A 265 6.90 -0.48 -2.00
N LEU A 266 7.99 -1.23 -1.89
CA LEU A 266 8.63 -1.86 -3.03
C LEU A 266 7.65 -2.87 -3.68
N PRO A 267 7.40 -2.78 -5.01
CA PRO A 267 6.48 -3.69 -5.68
C PRO A 267 6.85 -5.15 -5.46
N HIS A 268 5.84 -6.01 -5.32
CA HIS A 268 6.02 -7.41 -4.91
C HIS A 268 7.14 -8.17 -5.66
N SER A 269 7.19 -8.13 -6.99
CA SER A 269 8.23 -8.82 -7.77
C SER A 269 9.64 -8.31 -7.46
N ASN A 270 9.78 -7.00 -7.26
CA ASN A 270 11.06 -6.37 -6.95
C ASN A 270 11.48 -6.69 -5.50
N ARG A 271 10.49 -6.82 -4.61
CA ARG A 271 10.66 -7.21 -3.20
C ARG A 271 11.13 -8.65 -3.05
N GLU A 272 10.53 -9.60 -3.79
CA GLU A 272 10.98 -10.99 -3.82
C GLU A 272 12.41 -11.10 -4.32
N ASN A 273 12.73 -10.41 -5.42
CA ASN A 273 14.10 -10.36 -5.94
C ASN A 273 15.07 -9.81 -4.89
N LEU A 274 14.73 -8.70 -4.23
CA LEU A 274 15.57 -8.11 -3.18
C LEU A 274 15.85 -9.09 -2.04
N TRP A 275 14.83 -9.84 -1.60
CA TRP A 275 14.97 -10.83 -0.53
C TRP A 275 15.90 -11.98 -0.91
N VAL A 276 15.81 -12.51 -2.13
CA VAL A 276 16.70 -13.59 -2.62
C VAL A 276 18.18 -13.19 -2.55
N PHE A 277 18.51 -11.91 -2.79
CA PHE A 277 19.89 -11.40 -2.66
C PHE A 277 20.30 -11.07 -1.21
N THR A 278 19.36 -11.10 -0.27
CA THR A 278 19.58 -10.67 1.13
C THR A 278 19.61 -11.84 2.10
N GLU A 279 18.77 -12.87 1.88
CA GLU A 279 18.55 -13.97 2.83
C GLU A 279 19.84 -14.66 3.31
N GLY A 280 20.82 -14.85 2.40
CA GLY A 280 22.08 -15.53 2.72
C GLY A 280 23.00 -14.72 3.64
N TRP A 281 22.78 -13.40 3.73
CA TRP A 281 23.61 -12.47 4.47
C TRP A 281 23.08 -12.17 5.89
N VAL A 282 21.80 -12.45 6.14
CA VAL A 282 21.15 -12.22 7.44
C VAL A 282 21.89 -12.91 8.59
N ASN A 283 22.43 -14.11 8.34
CA ASN A 283 23.20 -14.88 9.32
C ASN A 283 24.72 -14.71 9.18
N TYR A 284 25.20 -13.88 8.24
CA TYR A 284 26.61 -13.68 7.93
C TYR A 284 27.13 -12.35 8.50
N LEU A 285 27.04 -12.20 9.82
CA LEU A 285 27.39 -10.95 10.51
C LEU A 285 28.93 -10.75 10.63
N PRO A 286 29.42 -9.50 10.58
CA PRO A 286 30.84 -9.19 10.76
C PRO A 286 31.32 -9.41 12.19
N ASP A 287 32.60 -9.78 12.32
CA ASP A 287 33.31 -9.84 13.60
C ASP A 287 33.66 -8.40 14.04
N MET A 288 33.05 -7.93 15.13
CA MET A 288 33.14 -6.54 15.61
C MET A 288 34.55 -6.13 16.05
N GLU A 289 35.42 -7.08 16.41
CA GLU A 289 36.79 -6.79 16.86
C GLU A 289 37.77 -6.74 15.69
N LYS A 290 37.56 -7.59 14.69
CA LYS A 290 38.46 -7.72 13.53
C LYS A 290 38.08 -6.83 12.34
N SER A 291 36.82 -6.41 12.27
CA SER A 291 36.34 -5.62 11.13
C SER A 291 36.92 -4.20 11.15
N PRO A 292 37.19 -3.60 9.98
CA PRO A 292 37.53 -2.19 9.87
C PRO A 292 36.51 -1.31 10.58
N VAL A 293 37.00 -0.25 11.24
CA VAL A 293 36.15 0.71 11.97
C VAL A 293 35.11 1.31 11.03
N GLY A 294 33.85 1.26 11.43
CA GLY A 294 32.70 1.74 10.66
C GLY A 294 32.08 0.71 9.71
N LEU A 295 32.77 -0.38 9.34
CA LEU A 295 32.21 -1.37 8.42
C LEU A 295 31.02 -2.13 9.03
N ASP A 296 31.12 -2.49 10.30
CA ASP A 296 30.09 -3.18 11.09
C ASP A 296 28.76 -2.41 11.14
N ILE A 297 28.79 -1.12 11.52
CA ILE A 297 27.60 -0.28 11.60
C ILE A 297 27.04 0.05 10.22
N GLN A 298 27.90 0.22 9.21
CA GLN A 298 27.45 0.44 7.82
C GLN A 298 26.79 -0.83 7.25
N TYR A 299 27.32 -2.02 7.56
CA TYR A 299 26.71 -3.28 7.19
C TYR A 299 25.33 -3.45 7.83
N ALA A 300 25.19 -3.20 9.15
CA ALA A 300 23.89 -3.20 9.82
C ALA A 300 22.91 -2.23 9.18
N PHE A 301 23.34 -1.00 8.91
CA PHE A 301 22.52 0.03 8.29
C PHE A 301 21.99 -0.40 6.92
N GLU A 302 22.85 -0.89 6.04
CA GLU A 302 22.44 -1.34 4.70
C GLU A 302 21.56 -2.61 4.77
N LEU A 303 21.84 -3.54 5.69
CA LEU A 303 21.02 -4.74 5.89
C LEU A 303 19.62 -4.39 6.41
N ILE A 304 19.51 -3.52 7.42
CA ILE A 304 18.21 -3.07 7.96
C ILE A 304 17.41 -2.38 6.85
N TRP A 305 18.03 -1.49 6.07
CA TRP A 305 17.35 -0.81 4.97
C TRP A 305 16.73 -1.82 3.98
N ARG A 306 17.45 -2.90 3.65
CA ARG A 306 16.93 -3.97 2.80
C ARG A 306 15.80 -4.75 3.45
N LEU A 307 15.91 -5.09 4.74
CA LEU A 307 14.83 -5.75 5.48
C LEU A 307 13.55 -4.90 5.48
N GLU A 308 13.68 -3.58 5.68
CA GLU A 308 12.53 -2.67 5.63
C GLU A 308 11.88 -2.62 4.25
N ARG A 309 12.67 -2.59 3.17
CA ARG A 309 12.12 -2.67 1.79
C ARG A 309 11.52 -4.04 1.47
N CYS A 310 12.02 -5.10 2.10
CA CYS A 310 11.43 -6.44 2.09
C CYS A 310 10.20 -6.58 3.01
N LEU A 311 9.87 -5.55 3.79
CA LEU A 311 8.82 -5.57 4.81
C LEU A 311 9.05 -6.66 5.86
N LEU A 312 10.30 -6.96 6.22
CA LEU A 312 10.62 -7.95 7.25
C LEU A 312 11.06 -7.26 8.56
N PRO A 313 10.79 -7.88 9.72
CA PRO A 313 11.28 -7.40 11.00
C PRO A 313 12.78 -7.63 11.14
N ILE A 314 13.38 -7.01 12.16
CA ILE A 314 14.74 -7.36 12.57
C ILE A 314 14.70 -8.73 13.25
N PHE A 315 15.57 -9.65 12.83
CA PHE A 315 15.71 -10.95 13.45
C PHE A 315 16.57 -10.88 14.72
N ASN A 316 16.34 -11.78 15.68
CA ASN A 316 17.01 -11.75 17.00
C ASN A 316 18.55 -11.68 16.92
N ASN A 317 19.16 -12.45 16.01
CA ASN A 317 20.62 -12.43 15.83
C ASN A 317 21.12 -11.06 15.33
N LEU A 318 20.36 -10.40 14.46
CA LEU A 318 20.68 -9.06 13.98
C LEU A 318 20.39 -8.01 15.05
N ALA A 319 19.34 -8.18 15.85
CA ALA A 319 19.01 -7.29 16.96
C ALA A 319 20.14 -7.23 17.99
N GLU A 320 20.66 -8.39 18.44
CA GLU A 320 21.82 -8.46 19.34
C GLU A 320 23.06 -7.77 18.76
N PHE A 321 23.28 -7.91 17.45
CA PHE A 321 24.37 -7.24 16.76
C PHE A 321 24.18 -5.71 16.71
N CYS A 322 22.96 -5.25 16.42
CA CYS A 322 22.62 -3.83 16.39
C CYS A 322 22.76 -3.18 17.77
N GLU A 323 22.35 -3.85 18.85
CA GLU A 323 22.55 -3.38 20.23
C GLU A 323 24.04 -3.12 20.50
N LYS A 324 24.90 -4.08 20.17
CA LYS A 324 26.35 -3.93 20.30
C LYS A 324 26.89 -2.79 19.43
N CYS A 325 26.36 -2.58 18.22
CA CYS A 325 26.74 -1.42 17.39
C CYS A 325 26.34 -0.09 18.04
N LEU A 326 25.12 0.02 18.58
CA LEU A 326 24.64 1.23 19.25
C LEU A 326 25.41 1.54 20.54
N GLU A 327 25.90 0.51 21.24
CA GLU A 327 26.77 0.65 22.41
C GLU A 327 28.22 1.01 22.02
N LYS A 328 28.76 0.43 20.95
CA LYS A 328 30.15 0.65 20.52
C LYS A 328 30.39 2.06 19.97
N TYR A 329 29.42 2.60 19.22
CA TYR A 329 29.52 3.88 18.52
C TYR A 329 28.69 4.97 19.18
N TRP A 330 29.29 6.14 19.43
CA TRP A 330 28.58 7.37 19.76
C TRP A 330 29.01 8.50 18.80
N THR A 331 28.07 9.06 18.04
CA THR A 331 28.35 9.92 16.87
C THR A 331 27.98 11.39 17.08
N PHE A 332 27.65 11.76 18.33
CA PHE A 332 27.17 13.07 18.73
C PHE A 332 28.19 13.73 19.65
N ARG A 333 28.49 15.02 19.43
CA ARG A 333 29.43 15.76 20.29
C ARG A 333 28.84 16.13 21.66
N ASN A 334 27.50 16.10 21.77
CA ASN A 334 26.78 16.45 22.98
C ASN A 334 25.95 15.24 23.44
N GLY A 335 25.76 15.12 24.75
CA GLY A 335 24.98 14.04 25.38
C GLY A 335 25.85 12.97 26.05
N ASN A 336 25.21 12.05 26.75
CA ASN A 336 25.91 11.02 27.51
C ASN A 336 26.14 9.78 26.63
N PRO A 337 27.40 9.41 26.33
CA PRO A 337 27.70 8.17 25.61
C PRO A 337 27.23 6.95 26.43
N PRO A 338 26.93 5.82 25.76
CA PRO A 338 26.70 4.56 26.44
C PRO A 338 27.95 4.13 27.23
N ALA A 339 27.77 3.39 28.34
CA ALA A 339 28.87 3.00 29.23
C ALA A 339 29.99 2.21 28.51
N ASN A 340 29.64 1.42 27.49
CA ASN A 340 30.56 0.60 26.72
C ASN A 340 31.07 1.28 25.42
N CYS A 341 30.93 2.61 25.32
CA CYS A 341 31.34 3.36 24.13
C CYS A 341 32.85 3.26 23.89
N GLN A 342 33.23 2.84 22.67
CA GLN A 342 34.64 2.70 22.28
C GLN A 342 35.05 3.71 21.22
N ILE A 343 34.09 4.27 20.47
CA ILE A 343 34.33 5.11 19.30
C ILE A 343 33.49 6.39 19.42
N HIS A 344 34.17 7.52 19.56
CA HIS A 344 33.54 8.84 19.73
C HIS A 344 34.30 9.95 18.95
N PRO A 345 33.63 10.97 18.38
CA PRO A 345 34.25 12.06 17.62
C PRO A 345 35.30 12.89 18.34
N GLU A 346 35.35 12.85 19.67
CA GLU A 346 36.35 13.59 20.45
C GLU A 346 37.71 12.87 20.50
N GLU A 347 37.76 11.58 20.15
CA GLU A 347 39.00 10.81 20.17
C GLU A 347 39.86 11.10 18.93
N GLU A 348 41.10 11.52 19.14
CA GLU A 348 42.03 11.94 18.07
C GLU A 348 42.30 10.84 17.03
N LYS A 349 42.30 9.57 17.45
CA LYS A 349 42.45 8.39 16.58
C LYS A 349 41.32 8.20 15.54
N PHE A 350 40.18 8.86 15.69
CA PHE A 350 39.00 8.68 14.84
C PHE A 350 38.54 9.94 14.10
N ARG A 351 39.38 10.98 14.03
CA ARG A 351 39.03 12.27 13.40
C ARG A 351 38.62 12.14 11.94
N ASP A 352 39.25 11.23 11.18
CA ASP A 352 39.06 11.09 9.74
C ASP A 352 37.86 10.21 9.34
N LEU A 353 37.07 9.71 10.30
CA LEU A 353 35.89 8.90 10.00
C LEU A 353 34.75 9.73 9.37
N PRO A 354 33.91 9.12 8.51
CA PRO A 354 32.76 9.77 7.91
C PRO A 354 31.62 9.95 8.93
N TRP A 355 31.79 10.87 9.88
CA TRP A 355 30.90 11.05 11.03
C TRP A 355 29.44 11.33 10.68
N ASN A 356 29.16 11.99 9.56
CA ASN A 356 27.79 12.23 9.12
C ASN A 356 27.10 10.93 8.68
N ASP A 357 27.80 10.08 7.93
CA ASP A 357 27.26 8.79 7.49
C ASP A 357 27.08 7.82 8.67
N LEU A 358 28.05 7.83 9.61
CA LEU A 358 27.94 7.06 10.85
C LEU A 358 26.78 7.54 11.72
N ARG A 359 26.54 8.85 11.79
CA ARG A 359 25.39 9.41 12.53
C ARG A 359 24.06 8.98 11.90
N GLN A 360 23.95 9.05 10.58
CA GLN A 360 22.75 8.60 9.87
C GLN A 360 22.51 7.10 10.06
N ALA A 361 23.56 6.29 9.99
CA ALA A 361 23.50 4.85 10.28
C ALA A 361 23.04 4.59 11.71
N TRP A 362 23.64 5.26 12.71
CA TRP A 362 23.29 5.10 14.11
C TRP A 362 21.82 5.48 14.38
N LEU A 363 21.36 6.63 13.89
CA LEU A 363 19.96 7.07 14.08
C LEU A 363 18.97 6.11 13.43
N THR A 364 19.28 5.61 12.22
CA THR A 364 18.40 4.66 11.52
C THR A 364 18.34 3.32 12.24
N ILE A 365 19.49 2.79 12.70
CA ILE A 365 19.54 1.56 13.48
C ILE A 365 18.77 1.74 14.80
N ALA A 366 18.94 2.86 15.50
CA ALA A 366 18.23 3.14 16.75
C ALA A 366 16.70 3.19 16.57
N LEU A 367 16.21 3.82 15.49
CA LEU A 367 14.78 3.87 15.17
C LEU A 367 14.23 2.49 14.78
N ALA A 368 15.00 1.70 14.02
CA ALA A 368 14.60 0.35 13.67
C ALA A 368 14.59 -0.59 14.89
N MET A 369 15.54 -0.44 15.81
CA MET A 369 15.58 -1.16 17.08
C MET A 369 14.43 -0.76 18.02
N LEU A 370 14.06 0.53 18.06
CA LEU A 370 12.88 0.98 18.82
C LEU A 370 11.63 0.20 18.38
N ARG A 371 11.42 0.07 17.08
CA ARG A 371 10.34 -0.71 16.50
C ARG A 371 10.45 -2.20 16.81
N PHE A 372 11.63 -2.81 16.70
CA PHE A 372 11.87 -4.20 17.11
C PHE A 372 11.49 -4.44 18.58
N TYR A 373 11.87 -3.55 19.49
CA TYR A 373 11.49 -3.67 20.90
C TYR A 373 9.98 -3.61 21.12
N ARG A 374 9.24 -2.83 20.32
CA ARG A 374 7.78 -2.81 20.35
C ARG A 374 7.21 -4.12 19.79
N GLU A 375 7.70 -4.59 18.66
CA GLU A 375 7.22 -5.80 17.99
C GLU A 375 7.40 -7.05 18.88
N GLU A 376 8.55 -7.17 19.55
CA GLU A 376 8.89 -8.30 20.43
C GLU A 376 8.46 -8.13 21.90
N GLY A 377 7.97 -6.95 22.29
CA GLY A 377 7.48 -6.70 23.65
C GLY A 377 8.55 -6.41 24.71
N TYR A 378 9.73 -5.95 24.30
CA TYR A 378 10.79 -5.48 25.21
C TYR A 378 10.51 -4.07 25.73
N LEU A 379 9.48 -3.92 26.57
CA LEU A 379 8.91 -2.63 26.98
C LEU A 379 9.92 -1.68 27.65
N ASP A 380 10.81 -2.19 28.50
CA ASP A 380 11.78 -1.35 29.21
C ASP A 380 12.88 -0.85 28.27
N LYS A 381 13.40 -1.73 27.39
CA LYS A 381 14.34 -1.35 26.32
C LYS A 381 13.72 -0.32 25.37
N TRP A 382 12.43 -0.47 25.06
CA TRP A 382 11.70 0.50 24.25
C TRP A 382 11.66 1.89 24.90
N LYS A 383 11.32 1.97 26.19
CA LYS A 383 11.26 3.24 26.94
C LYS A 383 12.64 3.90 27.04
N GLU A 384 13.68 3.12 27.26
CA GLU A 384 15.06 3.62 27.28
C GLU A 384 15.47 4.19 25.91
N ALA A 385 15.21 3.44 24.84
CA ALA A 385 15.50 3.86 23.47
C ALA A 385 14.71 5.12 23.07
N GLU A 386 13.43 5.22 23.44
CA GLU A 386 12.59 6.40 23.19
C GLU A 386 13.13 7.63 23.92
N SER A 387 13.45 7.49 25.21
CA SER A 387 14.02 8.57 26.01
C SER A 387 15.33 9.08 25.42
N ARG A 388 16.18 8.15 24.95
CA ARG A 388 17.44 8.48 24.29
C ARG A 388 17.24 9.17 22.94
N LEU A 389 16.29 8.72 22.12
CA LEU A 389 15.98 9.39 20.85
C LEU A 389 15.37 10.77 21.07
N LYS A 390 14.63 10.97 22.16
CA LYS A 390 14.06 12.27 22.54
C LYS A 390 15.12 13.30 22.87
N THR A 391 16.20 12.92 23.58
CA THR A 391 17.34 13.84 23.83
C THR A 391 18.11 14.18 22.56
N LEU A 392 17.98 13.37 21.50
CA LEU A 392 18.60 13.58 20.19
C LEU A 392 17.67 14.22 19.15
N SER A 393 16.51 14.75 19.56
CA SER A 393 15.46 15.26 18.66
C SER A 393 15.93 16.32 17.65
N ASP A 394 16.93 17.15 18.00
CA ASP A 394 17.53 18.14 17.11
C ASP A 394 18.24 17.53 15.90
N HIS A 395 18.72 16.29 16.02
CA HIS A 395 19.43 15.57 14.96
C HIS A 395 18.50 14.74 14.07
N LEU A 396 17.25 14.52 14.49
CA LEU A 396 16.26 13.77 13.72
C LEU A 396 15.74 14.60 12.55
N SER A 397 15.64 13.97 11.38
CA SER A 397 14.97 14.56 10.21
C SER A 397 13.48 14.75 10.48
N ALA A 398 12.80 15.58 9.67
CA ALA A 398 11.36 15.74 9.78
C ALA A 398 10.62 14.39 9.70
N GLU A 399 10.96 13.54 8.70
CA GLU A 399 10.35 12.21 8.57
C GLU A 399 10.64 11.29 9.77
N GLN A 400 11.84 11.34 10.35
CA GLN A 400 12.18 10.55 11.54
C GLN A 400 11.40 10.98 12.78
N ARG A 401 11.08 12.27 12.91
CA ARG A 401 10.23 12.78 13.99
C ARG A 401 8.77 12.32 13.84
N GLU A 402 8.24 12.37 12.61
CA GLU A 402 6.89 11.85 12.32
C GLU A 402 6.81 10.34 12.59
N PHE A 403 7.84 9.60 12.18
CA PHE A 403 7.99 8.17 12.49
C PHE A 403 7.95 7.89 13.99
N LEU A 404 8.74 8.64 14.79
CA LEU A 404 8.78 8.46 16.24
C LEU A 404 7.41 8.72 16.89
N ASN A 405 6.66 9.71 16.42
CA ASN A 405 5.30 9.97 16.90
C ASN A 405 4.35 8.80 16.58
N TYR A 406 4.44 8.26 15.37
CA TYR A 406 3.64 7.10 14.98
C TYR A 406 4.02 5.83 15.76
N GLU A 407 5.31 5.59 16.01
CA GLU A 407 5.77 4.47 16.84
C GLU A 407 5.32 4.61 18.31
N ARG A 408 5.28 5.82 18.88
CA ARG A 408 4.70 6.07 20.23
C ARG A 408 3.20 5.74 20.29
N PHE A 409 2.46 6.08 19.24
CA PHE A 409 1.05 5.71 19.11
C PHE A 409 0.89 4.18 19.02
N LEU A 410 1.63 3.52 18.12
CA LEU A 410 1.58 2.06 17.99
C LEU A 410 2.00 1.35 19.26
N PHE A 411 3.01 1.85 19.97
CA PHE A 411 3.43 1.30 21.27
C PHE A 411 2.28 1.33 22.27
N SER A 412 1.54 2.45 22.33
CA SER A 412 0.36 2.59 23.20
C SER A 412 -0.74 1.59 22.85
N LEU A 413 -0.98 1.34 21.56
CA LEU A 413 -1.91 0.29 21.13
C LEU A 413 -1.41 -1.12 21.48
N PHE A 414 -0.11 -1.39 21.36
CA PHE A 414 0.47 -2.70 21.69
C PHE A 414 0.41 -3.00 23.19
N THR A 415 0.53 -1.96 24.04
CA THR A 415 0.37 -2.07 25.49
C THR A 415 -1.07 -1.88 25.96
N LEU A 416 -2.04 -1.76 25.04
CA LEU A 416 -3.46 -1.56 25.33
C LEU A 416 -3.77 -0.33 26.19
N ASP A 417 -2.96 0.74 26.06
CA ASP A 417 -3.11 2.00 26.78
C ASP A 417 -3.77 3.06 25.89
N LEU A 418 -5.10 3.00 25.79
CA LEU A 418 -5.89 3.92 24.96
C LEU A 418 -5.78 5.39 25.41
N PRO A 419 -5.80 5.74 26.71
CA PRO A 419 -5.60 7.12 27.13
C PRO A 419 -4.26 7.69 26.66
N ASN A 420 -3.17 6.93 26.79
CA ASN A 420 -1.88 7.37 26.27
C ASN A 420 -1.91 7.46 24.73
N ALA A 421 -2.54 6.52 24.03
CA ALA A 421 -2.66 6.57 22.56
C ALA A 421 -3.35 7.86 22.08
N LYS A 422 -4.43 8.29 22.76
CA LYS A 422 -5.11 9.56 22.49
C LYS A 422 -4.18 10.75 22.74
N GLN A 423 -3.49 10.76 23.89
CA GLN A 423 -2.55 11.82 24.24
C GLN A 423 -1.41 11.95 23.21
N GLN A 424 -0.88 10.83 22.71
CA GLN A 424 0.16 10.85 21.66
C GLN A 424 -0.37 11.47 20.36
N LEU A 425 -1.60 11.16 19.94
CA LEU A 425 -2.21 11.72 18.73
C LEU A 425 -2.57 13.21 18.87
N GLU A 426 -2.92 13.65 20.08
CA GLU A 426 -3.16 15.06 20.40
C GLU A 426 -1.86 15.87 20.37
N ASN A 427 -0.78 15.32 20.94
CA ASN A 427 0.55 15.94 20.92
C ASN A 427 1.17 15.94 19.51
N TRP A 428 0.84 14.96 18.68
CA TRP A 428 1.29 14.87 17.31
C TRP A 428 0.52 15.86 16.42
N ARG A 429 1.04 17.08 16.26
CA ARG A 429 0.39 18.11 15.43
C ARG A 429 0.55 17.82 13.93
N PRO A 430 -0.50 18.02 13.11
CA PRO A 430 -0.39 17.91 11.66
C PRO A 430 0.67 18.84 11.08
N ASN A 431 1.46 18.33 10.15
CA ASN A 431 2.54 19.04 9.49
C ASN A 431 2.30 19.03 7.97
N GLU A 432 1.92 20.18 7.40
CA GLU A 432 1.64 20.30 5.95
C GLU A 432 2.87 20.00 5.08
N ALA A 433 4.08 20.12 5.64
CA ALA A 433 5.29 19.69 4.96
C ALA A 433 5.40 18.15 4.87
N GLN A 434 4.60 17.39 5.62
CA GLN A 434 4.60 15.94 5.67
C GLN A 434 3.19 15.37 5.44
N PRO A 435 2.59 15.57 4.24
CA PRO A 435 1.20 15.23 3.97
C PRO A 435 0.90 13.73 4.12
N TYR A 436 1.85 12.87 3.78
CA TYR A 436 1.70 11.43 3.95
C TYR A 436 1.50 11.05 5.44
N TRP A 437 2.26 11.67 6.34
CA TRP A 437 2.15 11.45 7.78
C TRP A 437 0.85 12.02 8.36
N MET A 438 0.33 13.13 7.82
CA MET A 438 -1.01 13.63 8.15
C MET A 438 -2.09 12.58 7.83
N ALA A 439 -2.00 11.90 6.68
CA ALA A 439 -2.94 10.84 6.32
C ALA A 439 -2.83 9.63 7.26
N LYS A 440 -1.61 9.20 7.63
CA LYS A 440 -1.42 8.12 8.63
C LYS A 440 -1.99 8.51 9.99
N ARG A 441 -1.80 9.75 10.43
CA ARG A 441 -2.39 10.26 11.67
C ARG A 441 -3.92 10.26 11.62
N ALA A 442 -4.51 10.68 10.51
CA ALA A 442 -5.95 10.62 10.29
C ALA A 442 -6.47 9.17 10.35
N ALA A 443 -5.74 8.22 9.75
CA ALA A 443 -6.06 6.80 9.85
C ALA A 443 -5.94 6.26 11.29
N ALA A 444 -4.94 6.71 12.06
CA ALA A 444 -4.78 6.35 13.47
C ALA A 444 -5.93 6.88 14.36
N LEU A 445 -6.38 8.12 14.14
CA LEU A 445 -7.56 8.69 14.80
C LEU A 445 -8.83 7.89 14.45
N ALA A 446 -8.98 7.54 13.18
CA ALA A 446 -10.09 6.72 12.70
C ALA A 446 -10.06 5.32 13.33
N GLU A 447 -8.87 4.74 13.49
CA GLU A 447 -8.70 3.44 14.12
C GLU A 447 -9.21 3.48 15.56
N ILE A 448 -8.95 4.52 16.36
CA ILE A 448 -9.39 4.56 17.76
C ILE A 448 -10.83 5.04 17.97
N GLY A 449 -11.52 5.48 16.90
CA GLY A 449 -12.92 5.92 16.92
C GLY A 449 -13.12 7.44 17.00
N LEU A 450 -12.05 8.24 16.87
CA LEU A 450 -12.12 9.71 16.93
C LEU A 450 -12.40 10.33 15.56
N LEU A 451 -13.59 10.12 15.00
CA LEU A 451 -13.94 10.46 13.61
C LEU A 451 -14.17 11.96 13.31
N ASN A 452 -14.06 12.84 14.31
CA ASN A 452 -14.31 14.27 14.15
C ASN A 452 -13.26 14.90 13.22
N GLU A 453 -13.71 15.63 12.19
CA GLU A 453 -12.87 16.38 11.24
C GLU A 453 -11.83 15.53 10.48
N ILE A 454 -11.93 14.18 10.54
CA ILE A 454 -10.96 13.31 9.85
C ILE A 454 -11.05 13.48 8.34
N ASP A 455 -12.27 13.54 7.79
CA ASP A 455 -12.50 13.65 6.35
C ASP A 455 -11.79 14.88 5.76
N ASP A 456 -11.89 16.02 6.44
CA ASP A 456 -11.25 17.27 6.03
C ASP A 456 -9.72 17.17 6.12
N GLN A 457 -9.19 16.60 7.21
CA GLN A 457 -7.75 16.42 7.40
C GLN A 457 -7.13 15.51 6.32
N ILE A 458 -7.76 14.38 6.02
CA ILE A 458 -7.21 13.46 5.02
C ILE A 458 -7.34 14.02 3.60
N GLN A 459 -8.40 14.77 3.30
CA GLN A 459 -8.51 15.46 2.01
C GLN A 459 -7.46 16.55 1.85
N LEU A 460 -7.25 17.37 2.88
CA LEU A 460 -6.19 18.38 2.90
C LEU A 460 -4.82 17.74 2.65
N SER A 461 -4.55 16.61 3.31
CA SER A 461 -3.29 15.88 3.13
C SER A 461 -3.06 15.44 1.68
N LEU A 462 -4.11 15.01 0.97
CA LEU A 462 -4.02 14.59 -0.43
C LEU A 462 -3.82 15.80 -1.35
N VAL A 463 -4.47 16.93 -1.05
CA VAL A 463 -4.30 18.18 -1.79
C VAL A 463 -2.86 18.68 -1.67
N GLU A 464 -2.29 18.70 -0.47
CA GLU A 464 -0.91 19.15 -0.25
C GLU A 464 0.12 18.22 -0.92
N SER A 465 -0.12 16.90 -0.88
CA SER A 465 0.70 15.91 -1.60
C SER A 465 0.73 16.19 -3.11
N ARG A 466 -0.45 16.48 -3.70
CA ARG A 466 -0.57 16.81 -5.13
C ARG A 466 0.02 18.17 -5.50
N LYS A 467 -0.07 19.17 -4.62
CA LYS A 467 0.60 20.47 -4.82
C LYS A 467 2.11 20.31 -4.89
N LYS A 468 2.69 19.53 -3.98
CA LYS A 468 4.13 19.21 -3.99
C LYS A 468 4.55 18.51 -5.28
N SER A 469 3.80 17.50 -5.70
CA SER A 469 4.07 16.77 -6.94
C SER A 469 4.07 17.66 -8.20
N LYS A 470 3.20 18.68 -8.25
CA LYS A 470 3.11 19.60 -9.41
C LYS A 470 4.27 20.60 -9.49
N ASN A 471 4.95 20.87 -8.37
CA ASN A 471 6.06 21.82 -8.32
C ASN A 471 7.40 21.20 -8.70
N ASP A 472 7.52 19.86 -8.70
CA ASP A 472 8.70 19.16 -9.18
C ASP A 472 8.67 19.05 -10.72
N THR A 473 9.41 19.93 -11.39
CA THR A 473 9.54 19.98 -12.86
C THR A 473 10.45 18.88 -13.45
N GLY A 474 10.67 17.78 -12.71
CA GLY A 474 11.56 16.66 -13.06
C GLY A 474 10.83 15.38 -13.48
N SER A 475 11.58 14.29 -13.68
CA SER A 475 11.01 12.94 -13.81
C SER A 475 10.17 12.59 -12.58
N PRO A 476 9.08 11.83 -12.72
CA PRO A 476 8.19 11.50 -11.59
C PRO A 476 8.95 10.82 -10.45
N ASP A 477 8.92 11.44 -9.27
CA ASP A 477 9.42 10.86 -8.03
C ASP A 477 8.49 9.72 -7.57
N TYR A 478 8.99 8.48 -7.62
CA TYR A 478 8.22 7.30 -7.23
C TYR A 478 7.78 7.35 -5.76
N LEU A 479 8.50 8.06 -4.88
CA LEU A 479 8.09 8.24 -3.49
C LEU A 479 6.79 9.01 -3.41
N THR A 480 6.71 10.14 -4.12
CA THR A 480 5.53 11.00 -4.15
C THR A 480 4.32 10.29 -4.77
N VAL A 481 4.52 9.59 -5.90
CA VAL A 481 3.48 8.80 -6.57
C VAL A 481 2.98 7.66 -5.67
N SER A 482 3.89 6.97 -5.00
CA SER A 482 3.56 5.87 -4.09
C SER A 482 2.81 6.38 -2.85
N LYS A 483 3.27 7.48 -2.23
CA LYS A 483 2.58 8.16 -1.13
C LYS A 483 1.16 8.56 -1.53
N GLU A 484 0.95 9.16 -2.72
CA GLU A 484 -0.38 9.51 -3.22
C GLU A 484 -1.31 8.27 -3.31
N ALA A 485 -0.82 7.17 -3.89
CA ALA A 485 -1.62 5.95 -4.06
C ALA A 485 -2.15 5.41 -2.73
N TYR A 486 -1.30 5.36 -1.70
CA TYR A 486 -1.69 4.89 -0.37
C TYR A 486 -2.53 5.91 0.42
N GLN A 487 -2.30 7.22 0.26
CA GLN A 487 -3.20 8.24 0.81
C GLN A 487 -4.61 8.11 0.24
N MET A 488 -4.74 7.84 -1.06
CA MET A 488 -6.03 7.61 -1.69
C MET A 488 -6.70 6.34 -1.15
N LEU A 489 -5.95 5.28 -0.83
CA LEU A 489 -6.48 4.06 -0.20
C LEU A 489 -7.07 4.38 1.17
N LEU A 490 -6.31 5.09 2.02
CA LEU A 490 -6.76 5.51 3.35
C LEU A 490 -7.99 6.42 3.26
N LEU A 491 -7.97 7.41 2.37
CA LEU A 491 -9.09 8.33 2.14
C LEU A 491 -10.38 7.57 1.79
N ARG A 492 -10.27 6.62 0.85
CA ARG A 492 -11.43 5.83 0.42
C ARG A 492 -11.98 4.99 1.56
N TYR A 493 -11.11 4.27 2.27
CA TYR A 493 -11.51 3.40 3.37
C TYR A 493 -12.16 4.17 4.51
N ILE A 494 -11.55 5.26 4.96
CA ILE A 494 -12.05 6.08 6.07
C ILE A 494 -13.38 6.73 5.68
N ARG A 495 -13.51 7.29 4.48
CA ARG A 495 -14.79 7.87 4.03
C ARG A 495 -15.89 6.82 3.94
N ASP A 496 -15.61 5.66 3.34
CA ASP A 496 -16.59 4.55 3.27
C ASP A 496 -17.06 4.12 4.66
N ALA A 497 -16.19 4.19 5.68
CA ALA A 497 -16.54 3.93 7.07
C ALA A 497 -17.31 5.09 7.73
N SER A 498 -16.83 6.32 7.59
CA SER A 498 -17.42 7.55 8.15
C SER A 498 -18.86 7.77 7.66
N ASP A 499 -19.10 7.61 6.35
CA ASP A 499 -20.41 7.75 5.73
C ASP A 499 -21.44 6.71 6.23
N TRP A 500 -20.96 5.55 6.69
CA TRP A 500 -21.82 4.53 7.31
C TRP A 500 -22.15 4.84 8.77
N ILE A 501 -21.23 5.50 9.49
CA ILE A 501 -21.33 5.75 10.94
C ILE A 501 -22.11 7.03 11.24
N MET A 502 -21.95 8.07 10.40
CA MET A 502 -22.41 9.43 10.67
C MET A 502 -23.62 9.80 9.80
N ASP A 503 -24.80 9.98 10.43
CA ASP A 503 -25.94 10.68 9.81
C ASP A 503 -25.63 12.20 9.76
N LYS A 504 -24.73 12.60 8.85
CA LYS A 504 -24.33 14.01 8.73
C LYS A 504 -25.50 14.87 8.24
N PRO A 505 -25.76 16.05 8.84
CA PRO A 505 -26.77 16.98 8.34
C PRO A 505 -26.43 17.43 6.92
N ALA A 506 -27.43 17.91 6.17
CA ALA A 506 -27.21 18.43 4.83
C ALA A 506 -26.36 19.71 4.89
N THR A 507 -25.37 19.84 4.00
CA THR A 507 -24.64 21.10 3.82
C THR A 507 -25.51 22.12 3.08
N THR A 508 -25.17 23.41 3.15
CA THR A 508 -25.89 24.47 2.44
C THR A 508 -25.98 24.20 0.92
N GLU A 509 -24.94 23.62 0.33
CA GLU A 509 -24.93 23.23 -1.09
C GLU A 509 -25.87 22.04 -1.36
N GLU A 510 -25.89 21.04 -0.48
CA GLU A 510 -26.84 19.92 -0.56
C GLU A 510 -28.28 20.41 -0.42
N GLU A 511 -28.55 21.37 0.48
CA GLU A 511 -29.88 21.98 0.63
C GLU A 511 -30.34 22.68 -0.66
N GLN A 512 -29.44 23.44 -1.31
CA GLN A 512 -29.73 24.08 -2.60
C GLN A 512 -30.00 23.05 -3.72
N LEU A 513 -29.25 21.94 -3.73
CA LEU A 513 -29.47 20.85 -4.68
C LEU A 513 -30.81 20.15 -4.43
N ILE A 514 -31.21 19.93 -3.17
CA ILE A 514 -32.53 19.38 -2.84
C ILE A 514 -33.63 20.34 -3.34
N LYS A 515 -33.47 21.66 -3.13
CA LYS A 515 -34.41 22.67 -3.64
C LYS A 515 -34.54 22.60 -5.16
N ALA A 516 -33.42 22.51 -5.89
CA ALA A 516 -33.41 22.40 -7.34
C ALA A 516 -34.04 21.10 -7.86
N ILE A 517 -33.84 19.97 -7.17
CA ILE A 517 -34.50 18.69 -7.50
C ILE A 517 -36.01 18.83 -7.34
N LEU A 518 -36.47 19.38 -6.21
CA LEU A 518 -37.90 19.59 -5.95
C LEU A 518 -38.52 20.52 -7.00
N GLU A 519 -37.82 21.60 -7.38
CA GLU A 519 -38.29 22.53 -8.41
C GLU A 519 -38.44 21.86 -9.78
N ASN A 520 -37.49 21.00 -10.16
CA ASN A 520 -37.56 20.22 -11.39
C ASN A 520 -38.70 19.19 -11.37
N GLU A 521 -38.92 18.51 -10.24
CA GLU A 521 -40.07 17.61 -10.06
C GLU A 521 -41.40 18.35 -10.23
N TRP A 522 -41.52 19.57 -9.69
CA TRP A 522 -42.67 20.45 -9.89
C TRP A 522 -42.87 20.86 -11.36
N LYS A 523 -41.79 21.17 -12.09
CA LYS A 523 -41.84 21.51 -13.52
C LYS A 523 -42.27 20.32 -14.38
N VAL A 524 -41.72 19.12 -14.12
CA VAL A 524 -42.08 17.88 -14.83
C VAL A 524 -43.49 17.42 -14.49
N GLY A 525 -43.92 17.59 -13.23
CA GLY A 525 -45.28 17.29 -12.77
C GLY A 525 -46.36 18.16 -13.43
N LYS A 526 -46.03 19.40 -13.82
CA LYS A 526 -46.92 20.28 -14.61
C LYS A 526 -46.97 19.93 -16.10
N GLN A 527 -45.98 19.21 -16.64
CA GLN A 527 -45.91 18.81 -18.05
C GLN A 527 -46.49 17.42 -18.36
N ARG A 528 -46.70 16.56 -17.36
CA ARG A 528 -47.36 15.26 -17.56
C ARG A 528 -48.87 15.45 -17.84
N GLN A 529 -49.29 15.16 -19.07
CA GLN A 529 -50.69 14.98 -19.42
C GLN A 529 -51.32 13.87 -18.57
N GLU A 530 -52.62 14.00 -18.34
CA GLU A 530 -53.46 13.22 -17.42
C GLU A 530 -53.60 11.72 -17.76
N SER A 531 -52.91 11.19 -18.77
CA SER A 531 -53.09 9.81 -19.27
C SER A 531 -52.22 8.74 -18.59
N ASP A 532 -51.13 9.07 -17.90
CA ASP A 532 -50.16 8.06 -17.41
C ASP A 532 -50.28 7.76 -15.90
N ARG A 533 -51.40 8.14 -15.25
CA ARG A 533 -51.59 8.01 -13.80
C ARG A 533 -51.95 6.60 -13.29
N GLN A 534 -51.75 5.55 -14.08
CA GLN A 534 -51.90 4.18 -13.60
C GLN A 534 -50.66 3.36 -13.94
N THR A 535 -49.68 3.35 -13.03
CA THR A 535 -49.25 2.14 -12.32
C THR A 535 -47.98 2.43 -11.49
N ASN A 536 -47.97 1.91 -10.26
CA ASN A 536 -46.85 1.79 -9.32
C ASN A 536 -46.37 3.07 -8.61
N SER A 537 -47.06 3.44 -7.53
CA SER A 537 -46.49 4.24 -6.44
C SER A 537 -47.07 3.79 -5.10
N THR A 538 -46.21 3.30 -4.21
CA THR A 538 -46.51 2.91 -2.82
C THR A 538 -46.50 4.10 -1.86
N ILE A 539 -46.53 5.34 -2.37
CA ILE A 539 -46.41 6.57 -1.59
C ILE A 539 -47.81 7.15 -1.36
N LYS A 540 -48.16 7.42 -0.09
CA LYS A 540 -49.42 8.07 0.30
C LYS A 540 -49.61 9.41 -0.46
N PRO A 541 -50.84 9.81 -0.80
CA PRO A 541 -51.08 11.07 -1.52
C PRO A 541 -50.67 12.26 -0.66
N THR A 542 -49.71 13.06 -1.14
CA THR A 542 -49.29 14.32 -0.53
C THR A 542 -50.37 15.39 -0.70
N GLU A 543 -50.55 16.26 0.30
CA GLU A 543 -51.42 17.45 0.21
C GLU A 543 -51.05 18.27 -1.04
N LYS A 544 -52.06 18.73 -1.78
CA LYS A 544 -51.83 19.62 -2.94
C LYS A 544 -51.45 21.01 -2.43
N PHE A 545 -50.15 21.31 -2.41
CA PHE A 545 -49.65 22.65 -2.16
C PHE A 545 -50.04 23.63 -3.30
N SER A 546 -50.33 24.89 -2.96
CA SER A 546 -50.71 25.95 -3.90
C SER A 546 -49.54 26.50 -4.71
N SER A 547 -48.32 26.45 -4.17
CA SER A 547 -47.11 26.95 -4.81
C SER A 547 -45.89 26.08 -4.48
N PHE A 548 -44.84 26.18 -5.31
CA PHE A 548 -43.55 25.52 -5.06
C PHE A 548 -42.89 26.02 -3.75
N GLU A 549 -42.97 27.32 -3.48
CA GLU A 549 -42.42 27.90 -2.26
C GLU A 549 -43.10 27.35 -1.00
N ASP A 550 -44.41 27.06 -1.06
CA ASP A 550 -45.13 26.45 0.07
C ASP A 550 -44.65 25.01 0.34
N ASP A 551 -44.46 24.19 -0.71
CA ASP A 551 -43.96 22.81 -0.59
C ASP A 551 -42.50 22.78 -0.12
N TRP A 552 -41.65 23.69 -0.63
CA TRP A 552 -40.28 23.82 -0.16
C TRP A 552 -40.21 24.22 1.32
N ASN A 553 -40.99 25.22 1.74
CA ASN A 553 -41.01 25.68 3.13
C ASN A 553 -41.56 24.60 4.08
N ASP A 554 -42.56 23.83 3.64
CA ASP A 554 -43.08 22.67 4.40
C ASP A 554 -42.02 21.56 4.52
N LEU A 555 -41.40 21.15 3.40
CA LEU A 555 -40.33 20.16 3.40
C LEU A 555 -39.16 20.58 4.29
N TYR A 556 -38.73 21.83 4.17
CA TYR A 556 -37.59 22.36 4.92
C TYR A 556 -37.89 22.45 6.42
N SER A 557 -39.07 22.96 6.80
CA SER A 557 -39.45 23.10 8.21
C SER A 557 -39.70 21.75 8.90
N LYS A 558 -40.25 20.76 8.20
CA LYS A 558 -40.56 19.42 8.72
C LYS A 558 -39.48 18.36 8.45
N ARG A 559 -38.28 18.76 7.98
CA ARG A 559 -37.18 17.85 7.61
C ARG A 559 -36.65 16.95 8.73
N LEU A 560 -36.86 17.33 9.99
CA LEU A 560 -36.41 16.54 11.16
C LEU A 560 -37.50 15.62 11.72
N ASN A 561 -38.76 15.83 11.33
CA ASN A 561 -39.93 15.13 11.86
C ASN A 561 -40.73 14.46 10.72
N ASP A 562 -41.88 15.04 10.35
CA ASP A 562 -42.88 14.40 9.49
C ASP A 562 -42.39 14.09 8.06
N ARG A 563 -41.49 14.93 7.52
CA ARG A 563 -40.90 14.74 6.18
C ARG A 563 -39.44 14.29 6.22
N LYS A 564 -38.98 13.76 7.36
CA LYS A 564 -37.60 13.25 7.52
C LYS A 564 -37.23 12.16 6.53
N VAL A 565 -38.14 11.20 6.31
CA VAL A 565 -37.90 10.09 5.37
C VAL A 565 -37.68 10.61 3.96
N GLU A 566 -38.54 11.53 3.54
CA GLU A 566 -38.52 12.14 2.22
C GLU A 566 -37.25 13.02 2.02
N TRP A 567 -36.89 13.83 3.02
CA TRP A 567 -35.65 14.60 3.03
C TRP A 567 -34.42 13.69 2.91
N ASN A 568 -34.34 12.67 3.76
CA ASN A 568 -33.22 11.72 3.79
C ASN A 568 -33.09 10.94 2.48
N GLN A 569 -34.20 10.63 1.81
CA GLN A 569 -34.16 9.95 0.51
C GLN A 569 -33.55 10.84 -0.60
N ARG A 570 -33.90 12.13 -0.62
CA ARG A 570 -33.28 13.08 -1.57
C ARG A 570 -31.81 13.34 -1.26
N LEU A 571 -31.49 13.54 0.01
CA LEU A 571 -30.11 13.71 0.46
C LEU A 571 -29.23 12.50 0.10
N ARG A 572 -29.71 11.27 0.35
CA ARG A 572 -29.03 10.04 -0.07
C ARG A 572 -28.81 9.98 -1.58
N THR A 573 -29.78 10.42 -2.37
CA THR A 573 -29.66 10.42 -3.84
C THR A 573 -28.54 11.35 -4.32
N ILE A 574 -28.47 12.56 -3.76
CA ILE A 574 -27.41 13.53 -4.06
C ILE A 574 -26.04 12.97 -3.66
N ARG A 575 -25.91 12.51 -2.41
CA ARG A 575 -24.67 11.93 -1.88
C ARG A 575 -24.20 10.74 -2.70
N ASN A 576 -25.09 9.83 -3.07
CA ASN A 576 -24.76 8.69 -3.93
C ASN A 576 -24.24 9.11 -5.31
N LYS A 577 -24.82 10.17 -5.92
CA LYS A 577 -24.36 10.69 -7.21
C LYS A 577 -22.99 11.36 -7.11
N GLN A 578 -22.79 12.19 -6.09
CA GLN A 578 -21.50 12.81 -5.80
C GLN A 578 -20.43 11.73 -5.56
N ARG A 579 -20.73 10.75 -4.70
CA ARG A 579 -19.84 9.61 -4.41
C ARG A 579 -19.46 8.84 -5.67
N LYS A 580 -20.42 8.57 -6.56
CA LYS A 580 -20.15 7.88 -7.83
C LYS A 580 -19.17 8.65 -8.71
N ASN A 581 -19.33 9.98 -8.82
CA ASN A 581 -18.43 10.83 -9.60
C ASN A 581 -17.03 10.89 -8.97
N GLU A 582 -16.94 11.04 -7.64
CA GLU A 582 -15.66 11.00 -6.92
C GLU A 582 -14.93 9.68 -7.15
N LEU A 583 -15.63 8.54 -7.03
CA LEU A 583 -15.04 7.22 -7.26
C LEU A 583 -14.54 7.04 -8.71
N GLN A 584 -15.25 7.58 -9.70
CA GLN A 584 -14.79 7.56 -11.08
C GLN A 584 -13.48 8.35 -11.27
N GLN A 585 -13.40 9.56 -10.71
CA GLN A 585 -12.18 10.37 -10.77
C GLN A 585 -11.01 9.72 -10.04
N GLN A 586 -11.26 9.16 -8.85
CA GLN A 586 -10.23 8.45 -8.10
C GLN A 586 -9.74 7.21 -8.84
N ASN A 587 -10.63 6.39 -9.41
CA ASN A 587 -10.24 5.20 -10.17
C ASN A 587 -9.42 5.56 -11.41
N ALA A 588 -9.80 6.61 -12.15
CA ALA A 588 -9.03 7.11 -13.28
C ALA A 588 -7.60 7.51 -12.86
N ARG A 589 -7.46 8.23 -11.73
CA ARG A 589 -6.14 8.56 -11.18
C ARG A 589 -5.37 7.31 -10.76
N TRP A 590 -5.99 6.31 -10.14
CA TRP A 590 -5.33 5.05 -9.83
C TRP A 590 -4.83 4.32 -11.08
N ASP A 591 -5.58 4.35 -12.17
CA ASP A 591 -5.17 3.74 -13.43
C ASP A 591 -3.90 4.40 -13.99
N GLU A 592 -3.72 5.71 -13.79
CA GLU A 592 -2.45 6.40 -14.09
C GLU A 592 -1.31 5.93 -13.17
N LEU A 593 -1.58 5.79 -11.86
CA LEU A 593 -0.57 5.39 -10.86
C LEU A 593 -0.06 3.95 -11.07
N LYS A 594 -0.88 3.08 -11.69
CA LYS A 594 -0.48 1.71 -12.05
C LYS A 594 0.72 1.66 -13.00
N ALA A 595 0.90 2.67 -13.86
CA ALA A 595 2.08 2.76 -14.73
C ALA A 595 3.41 2.79 -13.94
N PHE A 596 3.36 3.21 -12.67
CA PHE A 596 4.49 3.26 -11.75
C PHE A 596 4.57 2.04 -10.81
N ARG A 597 3.81 0.97 -11.07
CA ARG A 597 3.58 -0.17 -10.17
C ARG A 597 3.07 0.23 -8.77
N CYS A 598 2.39 1.37 -8.68
CA CYS A 598 1.78 1.86 -7.44
C CYS A 598 0.30 1.49 -7.40
N ASP A 599 -0.01 0.21 -7.09
CA ASP A 599 -1.37 -0.30 -6.95
C ASP A 599 -1.58 -0.93 -5.56
N PRO A 600 -2.09 -0.16 -4.58
CA PRO A 600 -2.35 -0.66 -3.23
C PRO A 600 -3.34 -1.82 -3.18
N TRP A 601 -4.32 -1.85 -4.09
CA TRP A 601 -5.32 -2.91 -4.13
C TRP A 601 -4.73 -4.22 -4.65
N ASN A 602 -3.86 -4.14 -5.65
CA ASN A 602 -3.13 -5.29 -6.14
C ASN A 602 -2.16 -5.84 -5.07
N GLU A 603 -1.43 -4.99 -4.35
CA GLU A 603 -0.56 -5.45 -3.25
C GLU A 603 -1.36 -6.17 -2.15
N LEU A 604 -2.49 -5.61 -1.71
CA LEU A 604 -3.39 -6.27 -0.76
C LEU A 604 -3.88 -7.64 -1.27
N LYS A 605 -4.26 -7.71 -2.55
CA LYS A 605 -4.71 -8.94 -3.20
C LYS A 605 -3.60 -9.98 -3.28
N LEU A 606 -2.36 -9.58 -3.55
CA LEU A 606 -1.21 -10.47 -3.57
C LEU A 606 -0.99 -11.09 -2.19
N PHE A 607 -1.01 -10.28 -1.11
CA PHE A 607 -0.94 -10.81 0.26
C PHE A 607 -2.11 -11.75 0.58
N GLU A 608 -3.32 -11.41 0.16
CA GLU A 608 -4.48 -12.29 0.33
C GLU A 608 -4.25 -13.64 -0.36
N LEU A 609 -3.79 -13.64 -1.61
CA LEU A 609 -3.52 -14.87 -2.36
C LEU A 609 -2.45 -15.74 -1.68
N THR A 610 -1.39 -15.12 -1.17
CA THR A 610 -0.29 -15.82 -0.49
C THR A 610 -0.72 -16.41 0.85
N LEU A 611 -1.49 -15.67 1.65
CA LEU A 611 -1.83 -16.05 3.03
C LEU A 611 -3.18 -16.76 3.18
N LYS A 612 -3.97 -16.88 2.09
CA LYS A 612 -5.30 -17.52 2.08
C LYS A 612 -5.27 -18.99 2.50
N ASN A 613 -4.22 -19.72 2.12
CA ASN A 613 -4.11 -21.13 2.47
C ASN A 613 -3.78 -21.29 3.96
N PRO A 614 -4.22 -22.36 4.63
CA PRO A 614 -3.79 -22.66 5.99
C PRO A 614 -2.25 -22.79 6.06
N PRO A 615 -1.63 -22.47 7.21
CA PRO A 615 -0.18 -22.58 7.36
C PRO A 615 0.28 -23.99 7.00
N ALA A 616 1.18 -24.10 6.02
CA ALA A 616 1.71 -25.38 5.61
C ALA A 616 2.51 -25.98 6.77
N GLN A 617 2.07 -27.12 7.32
CA GLN A 617 2.91 -27.85 8.29
C GLN A 617 4.18 -28.31 7.57
N ARG A 618 5.31 -27.72 7.93
CA ARG A 618 6.60 -28.09 7.34
C ARG A 618 6.96 -29.51 7.76
N LYS A 619 6.77 -30.46 6.86
CA LYS A 619 7.25 -31.83 7.04
C LYS A 619 8.77 -31.82 6.82
N ILE A 620 9.53 -31.95 7.91
CA ILE A 620 11.00 -32.10 7.86
C ILE A 620 11.39 -33.31 6.97
N ILE A 621 10.52 -34.33 6.94
CA ILE A 621 10.67 -35.54 6.15
C ILE A 621 9.34 -35.81 5.44
N THR A 622 9.36 -35.91 4.11
CA THR A 622 8.23 -36.46 3.34
C THR A 622 8.53 -37.92 3.01
N GLU A 623 7.71 -38.83 3.51
CA GLU A 623 7.81 -40.26 3.21
C GLU A 623 6.93 -40.58 2.00
N LYS A 624 7.54 -40.95 0.87
CA LYS A 624 6.83 -41.51 -0.28
C LYS A 624 6.99 -43.03 -0.25
N ARG A 625 5.87 -43.75 -0.07
CA ARG A 625 5.85 -45.21 -0.20
C ARG A 625 5.88 -45.55 -1.69
N GLU A 626 6.83 -46.37 -2.09
CA GLU A 626 6.96 -46.81 -3.48
C GLU A 626 6.06 -48.01 -3.77
N PHE A 627 5.94 -48.37 -5.05
CA PHE A 627 5.15 -49.51 -5.50
C PHE A 627 5.62 -50.83 -4.86
N ASP A 628 6.94 -50.95 -4.62
CA ASP A 628 7.53 -52.12 -3.98
C ASP A 628 7.32 -52.10 -2.46
N ILE A 629 6.75 -53.20 -1.94
CA ILE A 629 6.43 -53.37 -0.52
C ILE A 629 7.72 -53.26 0.31
N GLY A 630 7.76 -52.29 1.23
CA GLY A 630 8.88 -52.06 2.15
C GLY A 630 9.85 -50.96 1.73
N ARG A 631 9.73 -50.37 0.54
CA ARG A 631 10.53 -49.21 0.13
C ARG A 631 9.83 -47.89 0.48
N VAL A 632 10.49 -47.12 1.34
CA VAL A 632 10.09 -45.75 1.69
C VAL A 632 11.20 -44.80 1.29
N THR A 633 10.91 -43.91 0.35
CA THR A 633 11.83 -42.82 -0.01
C THR A 633 11.55 -41.65 0.94
N ARG A 634 12.54 -41.35 1.79
CA ARG A 634 12.52 -40.22 2.73
C ARG A 634 13.17 -39.01 2.09
N ILE A 635 12.36 -38.02 1.75
CA ILE A 635 12.85 -36.73 1.25
C ILE A 635 13.06 -35.83 2.46
N HIS A 636 14.32 -35.55 2.77
CA HIS A 636 14.71 -34.57 3.78
C HIS A 636 14.69 -33.17 3.18
N HIS A 637 13.82 -32.30 3.69
CA HIS A 637 13.77 -30.90 3.27
C HIS A 637 14.83 -30.10 4.06
N LEU A 638 16.02 -29.93 3.47
CA LEU A 638 17.11 -29.12 4.04
C LEU A 638 16.84 -27.62 3.84
N GLY A 639 16.83 -26.86 4.96
CA GLY A 639 17.19 -25.44 5.02
C GLY A 639 16.48 -24.46 4.07
N GLY A 640 15.53 -23.70 4.61
CA GLY A 640 14.97 -22.49 4.00
C GLY A 640 14.15 -21.77 5.08
N ALA A 641 13.97 -20.47 5.03
CA ALA A 641 13.05 -19.82 5.97
C ALA A 641 11.61 -20.35 5.79
N ASP A 642 10.78 -20.25 6.82
CA ASP A 642 9.35 -20.54 6.67
C ASP A 642 8.73 -19.37 5.88
N GLN A 643 8.68 -19.51 4.55
CA GLN A 643 8.22 -18.45 3.65
C GLN A 643 6.84 -17.92 4.06
N ASP A 644 5.96 -18.80 4.53
CA ASP A 644 4.65 -18.44 5.10
C ASP A 644 4.77 -17.43 6.25
N VAL A 645 5.76 -17.62 7.14
CA VAL A 645 6.00 -16.71 8.28
C VAL A 645 6.54 -15.37 7.80
N HIS A 646 7.43 -15.37 6.81
CA HIS A 646 7.94 -14.14 6.20
C HIS A 646 6.83 -13.33 5.53
N ASP A 647 5.94 -14.00 4.79
CA ASP A 647 4.80 -13.35 4.14
C ASP A 647 3.82 -12.77 5.17
N ALA A 648 3.63 -13.46 6.31
CA ALA A 648 2.82 -12.97 7.42
C ALA A 648 3.42 -11.71 8.06
N TYR A 649 4.73 -11.70 8.32
CA TYR A 649 5.43 -10.50 8.77
C TYR A 649 5.33 -9.38 7.73
N ALA A 650 5.59 -9.66 6.46
CA ALA A 650 5.51 -8.69 5.36
C ALA A 650 4.14 -8.03 5.26
N PHE A 651 3.06 -8.78 5.46
CA PHE A 651 1.71 -8.22 5.49
C PHE A 651 1.48 -7.28 6.68
N LEU A 652 1.89 -7.65 7.90
CA LEU A 652 1.72 -6.78 9.07
C LEU A 652 2.59 -5.52 8.97
N ARG A 653 3.82 -5.66 8.47
CA ARG A 653 4.75 -4.56 8.19
C ARG A 653 4.21 -3.63 7.10
N PHE A 654 3.62 -4.19 6.04
CA PHE A 654 2.91 -3.42 5.04
C PHE A 654 1.82 -2.55 5.67
N CYS A 655 0.97 -3.13 6.52
CA CYS A 655 -0.12 -2.40 7.18
C CYS A 655 0.43 -1.26 8.06
N GLU A 656 1.50 -1.48 8.82
CA GLU A 656 2.12 -0.42 9.62
C GLU A 656 2.79 0.66 8.76
N GLU A 657 3.49 0.29 7.68
CA GLU A 657 4.16 1.21 6.76
C GLU A 657 3.18 2.15 6.06
N VAL A 658 2.06 1.59 5.58
CA VAL A 658 1.00 2.35 4.89
C VAL A 658 0.02 3.02 5.85
N GLY A 659 0.04 2.67 7.15
CA GLY A 659 -0.89 3.19 8.16
C GLY A 659 -2.29 2.64 8.03
N LEU A 660 -2.44 1.40 7.56
CA LEU A 660 -3.72 0.75 7.30
C LEU A 660 -4.37 0.28 8.61
N PRO A 661 -5.52 0.83 9.01
CA PRO A 661 -6.26 0.30 10.14
C PRO A 661 -7.02 -0.96 9.71
N PHE A 662 -6.99 -2.01 10.52
CA PHE A 662 -7.77 -3.22 10.23
C PHE A 662 -9.28 -2.99 10.35
N ARG A 663 -9.66 -1.99 11.14
CA ARG A 663 -11.06 -1.66 11.42
C ARG A 663 -11.21 -0.17 11.71
N VAL A 664 -12.24 0.44 11.11
CA VAL A 664 -12.69 1.80 11.36
C VAL A 664 -14.20 1.73 11.60
N GLY A 665 -14.61 1.88 12.85
CA GLY A 665 -15.95 1.51 13.32
C GLY A 665 -16.36 0.08 12.92
N SER A 666 -17.48 -0.06 12.21
CA SER A 666 -17.94 -1.38 11.73
C SER A 666 -17.22 -1.87 10.47
N SER A 667 -16.58 -0.96 9.73
CA SER A 667 -15.91 -1.27 8.48
C SER A 667 -14.57 -1.94 8.77
N THR A 668 -14.27 -2.98 8.00
CA THR A 668 -13.06 -3.80 8.18
C THR A 668 -12.29 -3.92 6.88
N MET A 669 -10.97 -3.97 6.96
CA MET A 669 -10.10 -4.20 5.80
C MET A 669 -8.99 -5.19 6.13
N ALA A 670 -8.75 -6.10 5.18
CA ALA A 670 -7.71 -7.13 5.24
C ALA A 670 -7.69 -7.98 6.54
N THR A 671 -8.82 -8.07 7.26
CA THR A 671 -8.91 -8.77 8.55
C THR A 671 -8.67 -10.27 8.43
N LYS A 672 -9.17 -10.91 7.37
CA LYS A 672 -8.89 -12.34 7.10
C LYS A 672 -7.40 -12.62 6.91
N THR A 673 -6.72 -11.77 6.14
CA THR A 673 -5.27 -11.84 5.91
C THR A 673 -4.49 -11.59 7.20
N ALA A 674 -4.93 -10.62 8.01
CA ALA A 674 -4.36 -10.36 9.32
C ALA A 674 -4.48 -11.58 10.23
N LEU A 675 -5.67 -12.17 10.36
CA LEU A 675 -5.92 -13.37 11.15
C LEU A 675 -5.05 -14.55 10.72
N ALA A 676 -4.93 -14.78 9.40
CA ALA A 676 -4.06 -15.81 8.85
C ALA A 676 -2.57 -15.55 9.15
N SER A 677 -2.18 -14.28 9.27
CA SER A 677 -0.83 -13.87 9.68
C SER A 677 -0.59 -14.15 11.16
N LEU A 678 -1.54 -13.85 12.04
CA LEU A 678 -1.41 -14.10 13.49
C LEU A 678 -1.18 -15.58 13.80
N GLN A 679 -1.90 -16.46 13.12
CA GLN A 679 -1.73 -17.91 13.27
C GLN A 679 -0.30 -18.36 12.95
N ARG A 680 0.38 -17.71 12.00
CA ARG A 680 1.76 -18.03 11.58
C ARG A 680 2.80 -17.44 12.53
N ILE A 681 2.64 -16.18 12.92
CA ILE A 681 3.65 -15.48 13.72
C ILE A 681 3.52 -15.74 15.23
N SER A 682 2.36 -16.18 15.73
CA SER A 682 2.08 -16.35 17.18
C SER A 682 3.09 -17.21 17.93
N ARG A 683 3.77 -18.14 17.25
CA ARG A 683 4.81 -19.00 17.84
C ARG A 683 6.16 -18.31 18.01
N TYR A 684 6.40 -17.27 17.23
CA TYR A 684 7.68 -16.56 17.13
C TYR A 684 7.58 -15.20 17.81
N SER A 685 6.56 -14.40 17.48
CA SER A 685 6.29 -13.06 18.03
C SER A 685 4.89 -13.01 18.63
N SER A 686 4.71 -13.59 19.81
CA SER A 686 3.40 -13.68 20.49
C SER A 686 2.85 -12.31 20.88
N PHE A 687 3.70 -11.38 21.30
CA PHE A 687 3.32 -10.03 21.68
C PHE A 687 2.66 -9.26 20.52
N TRP A 688 3.32 -9.24 19.35
CA TRP A 688 2.76 -8.64 18.14
C TRP A 688 1.45 -9.30 17.69
N ALA A 689 1.37 -10.63 17.80
CA ALA A 689 0.16 -11.36 17.46
C ALA A 689 -1.03 -10.93 18.33
N ILE A 690 -0.82 -10.80 19.65
CA ILE A 690 -1.84 -10.37 20.62
C ILE A 690 -2.22 -8.89 20.41
N ALA A 691 -1.24 -8.01 20.21
CA ALA A 691 -1.49 -6.60 19.93
C ALA A 691 -2.34 -6.42 18.66
N THR A 692 -2.04 -7.18 17.61
CA THR A 692 -2.82 -7.15 16.36
C THR A 692 -4.21 -7.75 16.55
N LEU A 693 -4.36 -8.80 17.36
CA LEU A 693 -5.66 -9.36 17.72
C LEU A 693 -6.54 -8.30 18.41
N ALA A 694 -5.97 -7.51 19.32
CA ALA A 694 -6.66 -6.41 19.98
C ALA A 694 -7.13 -5.33 18.99
N ARG A 695 -6.29 -4.98 17.99
CA ARG A 695 -6.67 -4.06 16.91
C ARG A 695 -7.81 -4.61 16.03
N LEU A 696 -7.83 -5.92 15.76
CA LEU A 696 -8.88 -6.59 14.99
C LEU A 696 -10.22 -6.67 15.74
N GLY A 697 -10.17 -6.92 17.06
CA GLY A 697 -11.33 -7.13 17.92
C GLY A 697 -12.12 -8.41 17.58
N ASP A 698 -11.45 -9.45 17.06
CA ASP A 698 -12.11 -10.71 16.69
C ASP A 698 -12.00 -11.76 17.81
N ALA A 699 -13.07 -11.90 18.59
CA ALA A 699 -13.15 -12.87 19.67
C ALA A 699 -13.04 -14.34 19.20
N LYS A 700 -13.46 -14.66 17.96
CA LYS A 700 -13.34 -16.03 17.42
C LYS A 700 -11.90 -16.41 17.16
N ALA A 701 -11.07 -15.44 16.78
CA ALA A 701 -9.65 -15.68 16.55
C ALA A 701 -8.89 -16.06 17.83
N VAL A 702 -9.43 -15.72 19.01
CA VAL A 702 -8.90 -16.16 20.30
C VAL A 702 -8.84 -17.68 20.37
N ASP A 703 -9.79 -18.41 19.75
CA ASP A 703 -9.81 -19.89 19.68
C ASP A 703 -8.48 -20.49 19.25
N ASN A 704 -7.89 -19.90 18.20
CA ASN A 704 -6.66 -20.41 17.61
C ASN A 704 -5.41 -19.89 18.33
N LEU A 705 -5.42 -18.62 18.76
CA LEU A 705 -4.24 -17.96 19.34
C LEU A 705 -4.03 -18.36 20.80
N PHE A 706 -5.09 -18.37 21.62
CA PHE A 706 -5.04 -18.82 23.01
C PHE A 706 -5.53 -20.26 23.13
N SER A 707 -4.98 -21.16 22.31
CA SER A 707 -5.28 -22.58 22.38
C SER A 707 -4.82 -23.18 23.72
N ARG A 708 -5.28 -24.39 24.05
CA ARG A 708 -4.82 -25.10 25.27
C ARG A 708 -3.30 -25.27 25.29
N GLU A 709 -2.69 -25.55 24.14
CA GLU A 709 -1.24 -25.67 23.99
C GLU A 709 -0.54 -24.33 24.26
N PHE A 710 -1.11 -23.21 23.77
CA PHE A 710 -0.55 -21.89 23.98
C PHE A 710 -0.64 -21.46 25.44
N VAL A 711 -1.82 -21.59 26.06
CA VAL A 711 -2.03 -21.25 27.49
C VAL A 711 -1.18 -22.14 28.40
N TYR A 712 -0.93 -23.40 28.01
CA TYR A 712 -0.09 -24.31 28.78
C TYR A 712 1.34 -23.79 29.00
N LYS A 713 1.88 -23.02 28.04
CA LYS A 713 3.25 -22.47 28.08
C LYS A 713 3.46 -21.39 29.14
N TYR A 714 2.39 -20.73 29.59
CA TYR A 714 2.48 -19.70 30.61
C TYR A 714 2.64 -20.29 32.01
N THR A 715 3.54 -19.67 32.77
CA THR A 715 3.61 -19.82 34.22
C THR A 715 2.43 -19.09 34.89
N ALA A 716 2.12 -19.44 36.14
CA ALA A 716 1.06 -18.76 36.89
C ALA A 716 1.34 -17.25 37.04
N LYS A 717 2.60 -16.88 37.29
CA LYS A 717 3.02 -15.47 37.44
C LYS A 717 2.86 -14.68 36.13
N GLU A 718 3.19 -15.26 34.98
CA GLU A 718 2.99 -14.61 33.69
C GLU A 718 1.50 -14.47 33.36
N ALA A 719 0.69 -15.50 33.65
CA ALA A 719 -0.75 -15.44 33.49
C ALA A 719 -1.37 -14.35 34.39
N ASP A 720 -0.92 -14.25 35.64
CA ASP A 720 -1.34 -13.21 36.58
C ASP A 720 -1.02 -11.81 36.05
N HIS A 721 0.21 -11.59 35.56
CA HIS A 721 0.63 -10.31 35.02
C HIS A 721 -0.18 -9.92 33.77
N LEU A 722 -0.43 -10.88 32.86
CA LEU A 722 -1.26 -10.64 31.68
C LEU A 722 -2.70 -10.29 32.04
N ILE A 723 -3.32 -11.04 32.95
CA ILE A 723 -4.69 -10.76 33.41
C ILE A 723 -4.76 -9.36 34.01
N GLN A 724 -3.82 -9.00 34.88
CA GLN A 724 -3.77 -7.66 35.46
C GLN A 724 -3.68 -6.58 34.39
N ASN A 725 -2.77 -6.72 33.41
CA ASN A 725 -2.63 -5.75 32.33
C ASN A 725 -3.92 -5.62 31.49
N TYR A 726 -4.64 -6.72 31.24
CA TYR A 726 -5.91 -6.68 30.51
C TYR A 726 -7.04 -6.05 31.31
N LEU A 727 -7.11 -6.32 32.62
CA LEU A 727 -8.06 -5.65 33.51
C LEU A 727 -7.78 -4.14 33.56
N ASP A 728 -6.51 -3.75 33.75
CA ASP A 728 -6.08 -2.35 33.76
C ASP A 728 -6.43 -1.64 32.45
N ALA A 729 -6.27 -2.30 31.30
CA ALA A 729 -6.69 -1.78 30.01
C ALA A 729 -8.21 -1.51 29.94
N LEU A 730 -9.04 -2.43 30.44
CA LEU A 730 -10.50 -2.25 30.51
C LEU A 730 -10.90 -1.11 31.45
N TYR A 731 -10.22 -0.99 32.61
CA TYR A 731 -10.43 0.11 33.55
C TYR A 731 -10.08 1.47 32.94
N LYS A 732 -8.93 1.56 32.26
CA LYS A 732 -8.48 2.79 31.58
C LYS A 732 -9.41 3.24 30.45
N CYS A 733 -10.15 2.33 29.84
CA CYS A 733 -11.06 2.61 28.72
C CYS A 733 -12.52 2.77 29.14
N ARG A 734 -12.85 2.88 30.44
CA ARG A 734 -14.26 2.95 30.90
C ARG A 734 -15.07 4.05 30.24
N ASP A 735 -14.51 5.25 30.13
CA ASP A 735 -15.21 6.39 29.51
C ASP A 735 -15.50 6.12 28.01
N ASP A 736 -14.57 5.47 27.31
CA ASP A 736 -14.73 5.06 25.91
C ASP A 736 -15.74 3.94 25.73
N ILE A 737 -15.80 3.01 26.69
CA ILE A 737 -16.78 1.93 26.72
C ILE A 737 -18.17 2.50 26.99
N HIS A 738 -18.30 3.46 27.90
CA HIS A 738 -19.56 4.12 28.21
C HIS A 738 -20.09 4.94 27.03
N ALA A 739 -19.22 5.72 26.37
CA ALA A 739 -19.60 6.56 25.23
C ALA A 739 -19.85 5.79 23.92
N GLY A 740 -19.40 4.53 23.83
CA GLY A 740 -19.43 3.74 22.61
C GLY A 740 -20.66 2.87 22.41
N ASP A 741 -20.79 2.33 21.20
CA ASP A 741 -21.86 1.43 20.79
C ASP A 741 -21.30 0.04 20.40
N ALA A 742 -21.60 -0.99 21.20
CA ALA A 742 -21.16 -2.36 20.92
C ALA A 742 -21.73 -3.00 19.65
N PHE A 743 -22.90 -2.59 19.18
CA PHE A 743 -23.44 -3.09 17.92
C PHE A 743 -22.66 -2.53 16.74
N ARG A 744 -22.28 -1.26 16.79
CA ARG A 744 -21.48 -0.60 15.75
C ARG A 744 -19.99 -0.90 15.85
N ASN A 745 -19.52 -1.26 17.04
CA ASN A 745 -18.12 -1.45 17.36
C ASN A 745 -17.27 -0.22 16.97
N ASP A 746 -17.77 0.94 17.37
CA ASP A 746 -17.39 2.26 16.86
C ASP A 746 -16.03 2.76 17.35
N ASN A 747 -15.55 2.29 18.50
CA ASN A 747 -14.27 2.72 19.07
C ASN A 747 -13.37 1.56 19.58
N TYR A 748 -12.15 1.88 19.98
CA TYR A 748 -11.18 0.88 20.47
C TYR A 748 -11.52 0.31 21.86
N GLY A 749 -12.05 1.12 22.77
CA GLY A 749 -12.43 0.67 24.12
C GLY A 749 -13.52 -0.40 24.09
N VAL A 750 -14.58 -0.18 23.29
CA VAL A 750 -15.64 -1.17 23.06
C VAL A 750 -15.08 -2.48 22.49
N ARG A 751 -14.11 -2.42 21.56
CA ARG A 751 -13.45 -3.63 21.04
C ARG A 751 -12.74 -4.43 22.13
N LEU A 752 -12.02 -3.74 23.00
CA LEU A 752 -11.35 -4.40 24.13
C LEU A 752 -12.38 -5.03 25.08
N ALA A 753 -13.48 -4.34 25.37
CA ALA A 753 -14.57 -4.85 26.21
C ALA A 753 -15.25 -6.11 25.63
N GLN A 754 -15.20 -6.30 24.32
CA GLN A 754 -15.73 -7.50 23.66
C GLN A 754 -14.71 -8.64 23.55
N LEU A 755 -13.42 -8.31 23.47
CA LEU A 755 -12.33 -9.27 23.23
C LEU A 755 -11.67 -9.78 24.53
N LEU A 756 -11.25 -8.87 25.40
CA LEU A 756 -10.41 -9.19 26.56
C LEU A 756 -11.09 -10.16 27.55
N PRO A 757 -12.41 -10.11 27.80
CA PRO A 757 -13.05 -11.12 28.65
C PRO A 757 -12.82 -12.56 28.19
N GLU A 758 -12.84 -12.84 26.88
CA GLU A 758 -12.58 -14.19 26.35
C GLU A 758 -11.11 -14.60 26.52
N ILE A 759 -10.16 -13.66 26.42
CA ILE A 759 -8.73 -13.92 26.66
C ILE A 759 -8.49 -14.21 28.14
N ILE A 760 -9.00 -13.36 29.04
CA ILE A 760 -8.89 -13.54 30.50
C ILE A 760 -9.49 -14.88 30.91
N ALA A 761 -10.66 -15.24 30.35
CA ALA A 761 -11.35 -16.50 30.63
C ALA A 761 -10.47 -17.74 30.38
N ARG A 762 -9.54 -17.66 29.43
CA ARG A 762 -8.61 -18.77 29.12
C ARG A 762 -7.43 -18.81 30.07
N LEU A 763 -6.95 -17.66 30.52
CA LEU A 763 -5.84 -17.56 31.45
C LEU A 763 -6.26 -17.94 32.88
N CYS A 764 -7.56 -17.90 33.21
CA CYS A 764 -8.08 -18.30 34.53
C CYS A 764 -7.63 -19.70 34.99
N CYS A 765 -7.41 -20.65 34.07
CA CYS A 765 -6.97 -22.00 34.42
C CYS A 765 -5.49 -22.08 34.87
N LYS A 766 -4.72 -21.01 34.71
CA LYS A 766 -3.28 -20.93 35.05
C LYS A 766 -2.98 -19.92 36.15
N CYS A 767 -3.83 -18.91 36.32
CA CYS A 767 -3.60 -17.83 37.27
C CYS A 767 -3.73 -18.28 38.74
N SER A 768 -3.15 -17.50 39.64
CA SER A 768 -3.20 -17.72 41.09
C SER A 768 -4.59 -17.47 41.68
N GLY A 769 -4.82 -17.99 42.89
CA GLY A 769 -6.06 -17.75 43.62
C GLY A 769 -6.36 -16.26 43.80
N GLU A 770 -5.35 -15.44 44.13
CA GLU A 770 -5.50 -13.99 44.29
C GLU A 770 -6.01 -13.33 42.99
N THR A 771 -5.40 -13.65 41.84
CA THR A 771 -5.85 -13.13 40.55
C THR A 771 -7.28 -13.57 40.21
N LYS A 772 -7.66 -14.81 40.55
CA LYS A 772 -9.05 -15.26 40.36
C LYS A 772 -10.05 -14.42 41.15
N HIS A 773 -9.71 -14.00 42.37
CA HIS A 773 -10.55 -13.10 43.16
C HIS A 773 -10.67 -11.71 42.51
N ARG A 774 -9.56 -11.15 41.99
CA ARG A 774 -9.61 -9.88 41.23
C ARG A 774 -10.50 -9.97 39.98
N VAL A 775 -10.45 -11.10 39.27
CA VAL A 775 -11.34 -11.34 38.12
C VAL A 775 -12.80 -11.43 38.58
N LEU A 776 -13.08 -12.03 39.75
CA LEU A 776 -14.43 -12.07 40.30
C LEU A 776 -14.93 -10.68 40.72
N GLU A 777 -14.09 -9.85 41.33
CA GLU A 777 -14.39 -8.45 41.66
C GLU A 777 -14.76 -7.69 40.38
N PHE A 778 -13.95 -7.82 39.33
CA PHE A 778 -14.24 -7.23 38.03
C PHE A 778 -15.59 -7.71 37.46
N ILE A 779 -15.88 -9.02 37.50
CA ILE A 779 -17.19 -9.54 37.07
C ILE A 779 -18.31 -8.91 37.88
N THR A 780 -18.17 -8.82 39.20
CA THR A 780 -19.18 -8.23 40.09
C THR A 780 -19.47 -6.77 39.72
N GLU A 781 -18.44 -6.00 39.41
CA GLU A 781 -18.58 -4.63 38.91
C GLU A 781 -19.30 -4.57 37.56
N LEU A 782 -19.04 -5.50 36.64
CA LEU A 782 -19.77 -5.57 35.36
C LEU A 782 -21.26 -5.85 35.55
N TYR A 783 -21.63 -6.71 36.50
CA TYR A 783 -23.05 -6.95 36.85
C TYR A 783 -23.72 -5.71 37.45
N ALA A 784 -22.97 -4.83 38.12
CA ALA A 784 -23.48 -3.56 38.61
C ALA A 784 -23.51 -2.45 37.53
N SER A 785 -22.65 -2.53 36.51
CA SER A 785 -22.44 -1.46 35.52
C SER A 785 -23.69 -1.14 34.67
N PRO A 786 -23.96 0.13 34.32
CA PRO A 786 -24.97 0.46 33.31
C PRO A 786 -24.57 0.00 31.89
N ASP A 787 -23.29 -0.22 31.63
CA ASP A 787 -22.72 -0.43 30.28
C ASP A 787 -22.68 -1.91 29.86
N LYS A 788 -23.52 -2.76 30.45
CA LYS A 788 -23.55 -4.22 30.20
C LYS A 788 -23.68 -4.59 28.73
N THR A 789 -24.40 -3.77 27.96
CA THR A 789 -24.58 -3.96 26.52
C THR A 789 -23.27 -3.93 25.74
N ASN A 790 -22.24 -3.28 26.31
CA ASN A 790 -20.97 -3.04 25.63
C ASN A 790 -19.93 -4.15 25.84
N TYR A 791 -20.16 -5.05 26.79
CA TYR A 791 -19.31 -6.20 27.06
C TYR A 791 -19.81 -7.48 26.36
N ARG A 792 -18.87 -8.32 25.94
CA ARG A 792 -19.13 -9.66 25.36
C ARG A 792 -18.24 -10.71 25.99
N ASN A 793 -18.63 -11.98 25.85
CA ASN A 793 -17.91 -13.13 26.40
C ASN A 793 -17.81 -13.13 27.94
N VAL A 794 -18.67 -12.37 28.63
CA VAL A 794 -18.72 -12.33 30.09
C VAL A 794 -19.18 -13.69 30.62
N ARG A 795 -20.12 -14.33 29.92
CA ARG A 795 -20.59 -15.69 30.21
C ARG A 795 -19.43 -16.69 30.28
N ASN A 796 -18.55 -16.65 29.26
CA ASN A 796 -17.41 -17.55 29.16
C ASN A 796 -16.40 -17.27 30.27
N LEU A 797 -16.17 -15.99 30.58
CA LEU A 797 -15.31 -15.55 31.68
C LEU A 797 -15.81 -16.08 33.03
N THR A 798 -17.07 -15.83 33.38
CA THR A 798 -17.66 -16.31 34.64
C THR A 798 -17.63 -17.83 34.72
N LYS A 799 -18.05 -18.53 33.67
CA LYS A 799 -18.05 -20.01 33.64
C LYS A 799 -16.66 -20.60 33.81
N ARG A 800 -15.68 -20.11 33.05
CA ARG A 800 -14.30 -20.66 33.10
C ARG A 800 -13.60 -20.31 34.41
N LEU A 801 -13.85 -19.11 34.95
CA LEU A 801 -13.34 -18.72 36.27
C LEU A 801 -13.82 -19.71 37.34
N ILE A 802 -15.13 -19.93 37.46
CA ILE A 802 -15.72 -20.84 38.47
C ILE A 802 -15.19 -22.26 38.28
N SER A 803 -15.17 -22.76 37.03
CA SER A 803 -14.65 -24.11 36.72
C SER A 803 -13.17 -24.29 37.02
N SER A 804 -12.41 -23.19 37.09
CA SER A 804 -10.97 -23.23 37.42
C SER A 804 -10.70 -23.31 38.93
N MET A 805 -11.74 -23.15 39.76
CA MET A 805 -11.66 -23.21 41.22
C MET A 805 -12.05 -24.59 41.74
N SER A 806 -11.41 -25.01 42.83
CA SER A 806 -11.76 -26.22 43.56
C SER A 806 -13.16 -26.11 44.18
N LYS A 807 -13.77 -27.25 44.53
CA LYS A 807 -15.10 -27.28 45.18
C LYS A 807 -15.14 -26.51 46.51
N VAL A 808 -14.01 -26.45 47.24
CA VAL A 808 -13.90 -25.68 48.48
C VAL A 808 -13.91 -24.18 48.19
N GLU A 809 -13.15 -23.73 47.20
CA GLU A 809 -13.14 -22.33 46.74
C GLU A 809 -14.52 -21.92 46.19
N GLN A 810 -15.15 -22.77 45.36
CA GLN A 810 -16.51 -22.52 44.86
C GLN A 810 -17.53 -22.39 46.00
N TYR A 811 -17.39 -23.20 47.06
CA TYR A 811 -18.26 -23.10 48.23
C TYR A 811 -18.06 -21.77 48.97
N SER A 812 -16.82 -21.27 49.11
CA SER A 812 -16.58 -19.94 49.70
C SER A 812 -17.15 -18.79 48.87
N LEU A 813 -17.25 -18.92 47.54
CA LEU A 813 -17.80 -17.87 46.68
C LEU A 813 -19.30 -17.62 46.85
N VAL A 814 -20.03 -18.53 47.49
CA VAL A 814 -21.49 -18.39 47.69
C VAL A 814 -21.84 -17.08 48.39
N SER A 815 -21.04 -16.65 49.38
CA SER A 815 -21.25 -15.39 50.08
C SER A 815 -21.02 -14.16 49.18
N ASP A 816 -20.09 -14.25 48.22
CA ASP A 816 -19.80 -13.18 47.27
C ASP A 816 -20.84 -13.11 46.15
N PHE A 817 -21.34 -14.25 45.68
CA PHE A 817 -22.40 -14.29 44.67
C PHE A 817 -23.72 -13.68 45.16
N LEU A 818 -24.02 -13.78 46.47
CA LEU A 818 -25.17 -13.10 47.06
C LEU A 818 -25.08 -11.57 46.99
N LYS A 819 -23.88 -11.01 46.80
CA LYS A 819 -23.64 -9.56 46.66
C LYS A 819 -23.79 -9.08 45.21
N ILE A 820 -23.83 -9.99 44.23
CA ILE A 820 -23.91 -9.63 42.81
C ILE A 820 -25.33 -9.17 42.49
N PRO A 821 -25.55 -7.93 42.03
CA PRO A 821 -26.87 -7.45 41.67
C PRO A 821 -27.32 -8.16 40.38
N PHE A 822 -28.34 -9.02 40.47
CA PHE A 822 -28.87 -9.68 39.29
C PHE A 822 -29.82 -8.74 38.54
N PRO A 823 -29.54 -8.36 37.28
CA PRO A 823 -30.31 -7.30 36.63
C PRO A 823 -31.62 -7.86 36.05
N GLU A 824 -32.73 -7.20 36.37
CA GLU A 824 -34.05 -7.52 35.81
C GLU A 824 -34.30 -6.75 34.51
N GLY A 825 -35.21 -7.25 33.65
CA GLY A 825 -35.61 -6.57 32.42
C GLY A 825 -34.54 -6.48 31.32
N LEU A 826 -33.46 -7.26 31.40
CA LEU A 826 -32.39 -7.28 30.38
C LEU A 826 -32.90 -7.75 29.01
N ASN A 827 -32.38 -7.13 27.95
CA ASN A 827 -32.61 -7.64 26.60
C ASN A 827 -32.03 -9.07 26.45
N PRO A 828 -32.55 -9.90 25.51
CA PRO A 828 -32.14 -11.30 25.41
C PRO A 828 -30.64 -11.51 25.20
N ILE A 829 -29.98 -10.58 24.51
CA ILE A 829 -28.55 -10.64 24.20
C ILE A 829 -27.71 -10.47 25.47
N VAL A 830 -28.02 -9.46 26.29
CA VAL A 830 -27.32 -9.21 27.56
C VAL A 830 -27.66 -10.29 28.58
N LYS A 831 -28.88 -10.83 28.56
CA LYS A 831 -29.28 -11.94 29.43
C LYS A 831 -28.45 -13.21 29.20
N ASP A 832 -28.06 -13.51 27.96
CA ASP A 832 -27.18 -14.66 27.67
C ASP A 832 -25.75 -14.45 28.18
N GLU A 833 -25.26 -13.21 28.15
CA GLU A 833 -23.92 -12.84 28.62
C GLU A 833 -23.80 -12.81 30.16
N PHE A 834 -24.87 -12.42 30.86
CA PHE A 834 -24.89 -12.24 32.31
C PHE A 834 -25.77 -13.31 33.00
N LEU A 835 -25.29 -14.57 32.99
CA LEU A 835 -25.96 -15.69 33.63
C LEU A 835 -25.95 -15.60 35.16
N ASN A 836 -27.00 -16.12 35.81
CA ASN A 836 -26.98 -16.24 37.26
C ASN A 836 -25.78 -17.12 37.72
N PRO A 837 -24.81 -16.57 38.49
CA PRO A 837 -23.59 -17.30 38.88
C PRO A 837 -23.86 -18.58 39.67
N PHE A 838 -24.98 -18.66 40.41
CA PHE A 838 -25.37 -19.86 41.15
C PHE A 838 -25.64 -21.06 40.24
N LEU A 839 -26.05 -20.83 38.97
CA LEU A 839 -26.27 -21.90 37.98
C LEU A 839 -24.97 -22.53 37.47
N LEU A 840 -23.82 -21.94 37.80
CA LEU A 840 -22.50 -22.38 37.33
C LEU A 840 -21.72 -23.16 38.40
N LEU A 841 -22.24 -23.25 39.62
CA LEU A 841 -21.62 -23.99 40.71
C LEU A 841 -21.75 -25.50 40.51
N GLU A 842 -20.66 -26.24 40.72
CA GLU A 842 -20.63 -27.71 40.65
C GLU A 842 -20.70 -28.36 42.04
N ILE A 843 -21.39 -27.69 42.98
CA ILE A 843 -21.53 -28.10 44.38
C ILE A 843 -23.01 -28.28 44.74
N ASN A 844 -23.37 -29.50 45.14
CA ASN A 844 -24.72 -29.83 45.62
C ASN A 844 -24.78 -29.93 47.15
N GLN A 845 -23.63 -29.94 47.81
CA GLN A 845 -23.48 -30.11 49.26
C GLN A 845 -22.16 -29.49 49.74
N LYS A 846 -22.11 -29.11 51.02
CA LYS A 846 -20.92 -28.55 51.66
C LYS A 846 -19.73 -29.53 51.57
N PRO A 847 -18.54 -29.10 51.11
CA PRO A 847 -17.34 -29.92 51.15
C PRO A 847 -16.91 -30.24 52.59
N GLU A 848 -16.46 -31.47 52.86
CA GLU A 848 -16.10 -31.93 54.22
C GLU A 848 -15.04 -31.05 54.91
N CYS A 849 -14.06 -30.55 54.15
CA CYS A 849 -12.98 -29.71 54.66
C CYS A 849 -13.26 -28.20 54.63
N ALA A 850 -14.48 -27.77 54.30
CA ALA A 850 -14.82 -26.35 54.19
C ALA A 850 -15.36 -25.77 55.53
N PRO A 851 -14.98 -24.55 55.92
CA PRO A 851 -15.62 -23.85 57.04
C PRO A 851 -17.11 -23.58 56.76
N ALA A 852 -17.91 -23.31 57.79
CA ALA A 852 -19.28 -22.86 57.58
C ALA A 852 -19.28 -21.47 56.93
N LEU A 853 -20.25 -21.19 56.06
CA LEU A 853 -20.39 -19.88 55.44
C LEU A 853 -20.99 -18.91 56.45
N GLU A 854 -20.34 -17.76 56.65
CA GLU A 854 -20.92 -16.64 57.38
C GLU A 854 -21.69 -15.76 56.38
N ILE A 855 -23.02 -15.83 56.43
CA ILE A 855 -23.92 -15.03 55.59
C ILE A 855 -24.70 -14.11 56.53
N GLN A 856 -24.70 -12.80 56.24
CA GLN A 856 -25.47 -11.83 57.03
C GLN A 856 -26.98 -12.09 56.85
N PRO A 857 -27.73 -12.35 57.94
CA PRO A 857 -29.17 -12.62 57.86
C PRO A 857 -29.96 -11.51 57.15
N GLU A 858 -29.54 -10.26 57.32
CA GLU A 858 -30.18 -9.08 56.72
C GLU A 858 -30.13 -9.10 55.19
N LEU A 859 -29.07 -9.65 54.60
CA LEU A 859 -28.92 -9.79 53.15
C LEU A 859 -29.90 -10.81 52.59
N VAL A 860 -30.09 -11.93 53.30
CA VAL A 860 -31.04 -12.98 52.91
C VAL A 860 -32.48 -12.46 52.98
N ASP A 861 -32.82 -11.74 54.06
CA ASP A 861 -34.14 -11.11 54.21
C ASP A 861 -34.40 -10.06 53.14
N HIS A 862 -33.40 -9.26 52.75
CA HIS A 862 -33.52 -8.31 51.64
C HIS A 862 -33.81 -9.04 50.32
N LEU A 863 -33.08 -10.11 50.01
CA LEU A 863 -33.26 -10.86 48.76
C LEU A 863 -34.66 -11.50 48.69
N PHE A 864 -35.18 -12.03 49.81
CA PHE A 864 -36.55 -12.53 49.88
C PHE A 864 -37.61 -11.44 49.69
N ARG A 865 -37.40 -10.24 50.26
CA ARG A 865 -38.33 -9.11 50.06
C ARG A 865 -38.33 -8.63 48.61
N GLN A 866 -37.17 -8.57 47.97
CA GLN A 866 -37.03 -8.22 46.56
C GLN A 866 -37.73 -9.25 45.66
N ALA A 867 -37.48 -10.54 45.86
CA ALA A 867 -38.17 -11.60 45.11
C ALA A 867 -39.71 -11.60 45.31
N ALA A 868 -40.19 -11.11 46.45
CA ALA A 868 -41.62 -10.97 46.71
C ALA A 868 -42.23 -9.72 46.05
N SER A 869 -41.47 -8.63 45.87
CA SER A 869 -41.92 -7.44 45.13
C SER A 869 -41.94 -7.64 43.62
N ASP A 870 -41.01 -8.44 43.08
CA ASP A 870 -40.88 -8.64 41.63
C ASP A 870 -41.90 -9.66 41.08
N ASN A 871 -42.57 -10.40 41.96
CA ASN A 871 -43.68 -11.33 41.64
C ASN A 871 -45.08 -10.74 41.87
N ALA A 872 -45.19 -9.47 42.29
CA ALA A 872 -46.44 -8.74 42.51
C ALA A 872 -46.69 -7.74 41.38
#